data_AF-A0A952KCX8-F1
#
_entry.id   AF-A0A952KCX8-F1
#
_cell.length_a   1.000
_cell.length_b   1.000
_cell.length_c   1.000
_cell.angle_alpha   90.00
_cell.angle_beta   90.00
_cell.angle_gamma   90.00
#
_symmetry.space_group_name_H-M   'P 1'
#
loop_
_entity.id
_entity.type
_entity.pdbx_description
1 polymer ?
#
loop_
_entity_poly.entity_id
_entity_poly.type
_entity_poly.pdbx_seq_one_letter_code
_entity_poly.pdbx_strand_id
1 'polypeptide(L)'
;MTERPTTPPHFDITPVTIEEEMRRSYLDYAMSVIVSRALPDVRDGLKPVHRRILFAMKEGGYDSTKPFKKSARVVGDVMGKYHPHGDSSIYEAMVRMAQDFSMRLPLIQGQGNFGSMDGDPAAAMRYTEARLAKAAEAMLDDIDKDTVDFQPNYDETQSEPTVVPSRFPNLLVNGAGGIAVGMATNIPPHNLGEVIDACLAVIADAGLTSDDLNLIVQGPDFPTGATILGRSGIRSAFATGRGSVVMRAKSSIEEIRKDREAIIFTEIPFQVNKSRLMERIAEVVNDKTVEGISELRDESDRDGVRIVVELKRDANADVVLNQLYRYTPLQTSFGVNMLALNGGRPELLNLRQIIDAFIAFREEVITRRTRFLLARARDRAHVLVGLATAVVNIDRVIELIRRAPDPQAAREELMATAWPAGEIAPLIALVDEPGRPLAEDGTYRLSELQARAILDLRLHRLTGLERDKIGDDLRAIVAEIQEYLAILASREKLLQILRDELAEIKEQFATPRKTEILDLEFEADIENLIQREDMVVTVSNGGYIKRVPLSTYRAQRRGGKGRSGMATKEEDFVSDLFVANTHTPMLFFSSRGIVYKLKVYRLPIGTPQSRGKAMVNMLPLQQGETISTVMPLPEDESTWDQLYVMFGTASGGVRRNSLADFTSINRNGKIAMKLDEGDSLIGVKVCRDDQDVLLATHTGMCIRFPVTDVRVFKGRDSTGVRGIRLGDGDRVISISILHHLDATPDERANYLRMANALRRAEGEETDGEDSQTVEERDLDPARFAELEAVEEFILTVSEEGFGKLSSAYGYRITGRGGKGIWTMEMGEKNLAVAASFPISPNQEIILVTDGGQLIRCPVSDVRIAARKTMGVRLFNVAEGEHVVSVASVPEENGEGDEGAEDGSPVEAGPEDAPEEQQDGAASGGDGA
;
A
#
# COMPACT_ATOMS: atom_id res chain seq x y z
N MET A 1 72.42 3.14 66.28
CA MET A 1 70.95 3.20 66.35
C MET A 1 70.47 3.73 65.01
N THR A 2 69.89 2.83 64.24
CA THR A 2 69.37 3.01 62.88
C THR A 2 67.90 3.38 62.96
N GLU A 3 67.53 4.59 62.57
CA GLU A 3 66.15 4.90 62.19
C GLU A 3 66.00 4.65 60.69
N ARG A 4 65.17 3.65 60.36
CA ARG A 4 64.79 3.30 59.00
C ARG A 4 63.64 4.19 58.54
N PRO A 5 63.54 4.49 57.24
CA PRO A 5 62.54 5.38 56.67
C PRO A 5 61.11 4.82 56.79
N THR A 6 60.17 5.74 56.95
CA THR A 6 58.72 5.55 57.04
C THR A 6 58.12 4.92 55.78
N THR A 7 57.21 3.98 56.01
CA THR A 7 56.38 3.23 55.05
C THR A 7 55.70 4.14 54.00
N PRO A 8 55.60 3.73 52.72
CA PRO A 8 54.89 4.49 51.68
C PRO A 8 53.38 4.58 51.96
N PRO A 9 52.66 5.57 51.40
CA PRO A 9 51.26 5.80 51.70
C PRO A 9 50.41 4.58 51.29
N HIS A 10 49.49 4.20 52.17
CA HIS A 10 48.43 3.24 51.87
C HIS A 10 47.66 3.73 50.64
N PHE A 11 47.71 2.99 49.53
CA PHE A 11 46.72 3.15 48.47
C PHE A 11 45.37 2.72 49.04
N ASP A 12 44.41 3.65 49.09
CA ASP A 12 43.03 3.38 49.46
C ASP A 12 42.33 2.67 48.28
N ILE A 13 42.68 1.39 48.08
CA ILE A 13 42.08 0.53 47.05
C ILE A 13 40.83 -0.09 47.66
N THR A 14 39.68 0.57 47.44
CA THR A 14 38.38 0.00 47.78
C THR A 14 37.93 -0.96 46.67
N PRO A 15 37.62 -2.23 46.97
CA PRO A 15 37.13 -3.16 45.97
C PRO A 15 35.74 -2.72 45.47
N VAL A 16 35.59 -2.52 44.16
CA VAL A 16 34.31 -2.23 43.50
C VAL A 16 33.51 -3.53 43.38
N THR A 17 32.20 -3.47 43.66
CA THR A 17 31.33 -4.65 43.50
C THR A 17 31.14 -4.98 42.03
N ILE A 18 30.98 -6.27 41.70
CA ILE A 18 30.73 -6.69 40.31
C ILE A 18 29.45 -6.07 39.74
N GLU A 19 28.41 -5.88 40.57
CA GLU A 19 27.15 -5.27 40.15
C GLU A 19 27.34 -3.81 39.73
N GLU A 20 28.08 -3.04 40.55
CA GLU A 20 28.36 -1.63 40.27
C GLU A 20 29.27 -1.48 39.04
N GLU A 21 30.29 -2.32 38.91
CA GLU A 21 31.17 -2.33 37.74
C GLU A 21 30.40 -2.69 36.46
N MET A 22 29.59 -3.75 36.49
CA MET A 22 28.77 -4.16 35.35
C MET A 22 27.81 -3.06 34.92
N ARG A 23 27.15 -2.39 35.88
CA ARG A 23 26.23 -1.28 35.57
C ARG A 23 26.96 -0.10 34.94
N ARG A 24 28.09 0.30 35.51
CA ARG A 24 28.90 1.42 35.01
C ARG A 24 29.45 1.13 33.62
N SER A 25 30.15 0.00 33.45
CA SER A 25 30.73 -0.41 32.18
C SER A 25 29.68 -0.55 31.07
N TYR A 26 28.50 -1.10 31.39
CA TYR A 26 27.40 -1.20 30.42
C TYR A 26 26.85 0.18 30.02
N LEU A 27 26.64 1.08 30.99
CA LEU A 27 26.13 2.43 30.72
C LEU A 27 27.12 3.26 29.90
N ASP A 28 28.42 3.21 30.22
CA ASP A 28 29.45 3.93 29.48
C ASP A 28 29.55 3.45 28.03
N TYR A 29 29.51 2.14 27.83
CA TYR A 29 29.46 1.54 26.49
C TYR A 29 28.18 1.94 25.74
N ALA A 30 27.02 1.85 26.38
CA ALA A 30 25.74 2.20 25.78
C ALA A 30 25.69 3.68 25.36
N MET A 31 26.11 4.59 26.22
CA MET A 31 26.16 6.02 25.93
C MET A 31 27.12 6.35 24.80
N SER A 32 28.31 5.72 24.78
CA SER A 32 29.27 5.87 23.70
C SER A 32 28.71 5.39 22.35
N VAL A 33 28.00 4.26 22.32
CA VAL A 33 27.35 3.76 21.10
C VAL A 33 26.22 4.67 20.62
N ILE A 34 25.41 5.20 21.54
CA ILE A 34 24.27 6.08 21.21
C ILE A 34 24.77 7.41 20.63
N VAL A 35 25.68 8.10 21.33
CA VAL A 35 26.08 9.48 21.00
C VAL A 35 27.17 9.52 19.93
N SER A 36 28.11 8.58 19.95
CA SER A 36 29.35 8.67 19.17
C SER A 36 29.47 7.62 18.06
N ARG A 37 28.39 6.88 17.76
CA ARG A 37 28.43 5.85 16.71
C ARG A 37 27.15 5.72 15.89
N ALA A 38 26.01 5.44 16.54
CA ALA A 38 24.86 4.87 15.85
C ALA A 38 23.88 5.91 15.28
N LEU A 39 23.63 7.01 16.00
CA LEU A 39 22.64 8.02 15.63
C LEU A 39 23.28 9.20 14.88
N PRO A 40 22.57 9.79 13.89
CA PRO A 40 22.99 11.03 13.25
C PRO A 40 22.69 12.25 14.14
N ASP A 41 23.39 13.37 13.91
CA ASP A 41 23.04 14.68 14.49
C ASP A 41 21.99 15.38 13.62
N VAL A 42 21.01 16.05 14.24
CA VAL A 42 19.93 16.75 13.52
C VAL A 42 20.44 17.90 12.65
N ARG A 43 21.56 18.52 13.03
CA ARG A 43 22.10 19.73 12.39
C ARG A 43 22.74 19.45 11.02
N ASP A 44 23.46 18.34 10.90
CA ASP A 44 24.17 17.96 9.67
C ASP A 44 23.71 16.62 9.06
N GLY A 45 22.92 15.83 9.77
CA GLY A 45 22.45 14.52 9.34
C GLY A 45 23.53 13.45 9.24
N LEU A 46 24.72 13.69 9.80
CA LEU A 46 25.87 12.79 9.68
C LEU A 46 26.11 12.01 10.96
N LYS A 47 26.60 10.78 10.79
CA LYS A 47 27.24 10.01 11.86
C LYS A 47 28.71 10.40 11.95
N PRO A 48 29.38 10.15 13.09
CA PRO A 48 30.80 10.50 13.26
C PRO A 48 31.72 9.95 12.17
N VAL A 49 31.51 8.72 11.70
CA VAL A 49 32.32 8.14 10.61
C VAL A 49 32.17 8.92 9.29
N HIS A 50 30.95 9.32 8.93
CA HIS A 50 30.70 10.12 7.71
C HIS A 50 31.36 11.49 7.83
N ARG A 51 31.19 12.16 8.98
CA ARG A 51 31.77 13.48 9.26
C ARG A 51 33.30 13.46 9.14
N ARG A 52 33.95 12.46 9.72
CA ARG A 52 35.41 12.27 9.67
C ARG A 52 35.91 11.99 8.26
N ILE A 53 35.18 11.20 7.48
CA ILE A 53 35.52 10.96 6.06
C ILE A 53 35.49 12.27 5.28
N LEU A 54 34.38 13.00 5.35
CA LEU A 54 34.23 14.27 4.61
C LEU A 54 35.27 15.32 5.04
N PHE A 55 35.51 15.45 6.34
CA PHE A 55 36.49 16.37 6.88
C PHE A 55 37.93 16.02 6.46
N ALA A 56 38.34 14.76 6.59
CA ALA A 56 39.66 14.31 6.15
C ALA A 56 39.87 14.52 4.64
N MET A 57 38.82 14.34 3.83
CA MET A 57 38.89 14.59 2.40
C MET A 57 39.02 16.08 2.06
N LYS A 58 38.39 16.97 2.83
CA LYS A 58 38.55 18.43 2.70
C LYS A 58 39.99 18.84 3.03
N GLU A 59 40.54 18.38 4.15
CA GLU A 59 41.92 18.67 4.54
C GLU A 59 42.96 18.07 3.58
N GLY A 60 42.71 16.86 3.08
CA GLY A 60 43.52 16.22 2.05
C GLY A 60 43.45 16.91 0.69
N GLY A 61 42.50 17.84 0.52
CA GLY A 61 42.28 18.57 -0.70
C GLY A 61 41.78 17.67 -1.83
N TYR A 62 40.86 16.75 -1.54
CA TYR A 62 40.25 15.81 -2.50
C TYR A 62 38.92 16.34 -3.06
N ASP A 63 38.89 17.62 -3.44
CA ASP A 63 37.71 18.26 -4.01
C ASP A 63 37.35 17.74 -5.42
N SER A 64 36.14 18.06 -5.86
CA SER A 64 35.52 17.66 -7.13
C SER A 64 36.22 18.25 -8.36
N THR A 65 37.07 19.27 -8.20
CA THR A 65 37.85 19.86 -9.31
C THR A 65 39.14 19.09 -9.57
N LYS A 66 39.59 18.27 -8.62
CA LYS A 66 40.84 17.52 -8.70
C LYS A 66 40.66 16.09 -9.23
N PRO A 67 41.74 15.45 -9.71
CA PRO A 67 41.72 14.05 -10.11
C PRO A 67 41.34 13.14 -8.94
N PHE A 68 40.64 12.05 -9.24
CA PHE A 68 40.32 11.00 -8.28
C PHE A 68 41.57 10.49 -7.55
N LYS A 69 41.40 10.08 -6.29
CA LYS A 69 42.47 9.54 -5.44
C LYS A 69 42.11 8.13 -5.00
N LYS A 70 43.12 7.27 -4.83
CA LYS A 70 42.93 5.90 -4.35
C LYS A 70 42.17 5.90 -3.03
N SER A 71 41.11 5.11 -2.95
CA SER A 71 40.29 4.96 -1.73
C SER A 71 41.12 4.54 -0.53
N ALA A 72 42.12 3.69 -0.72
CA ALA A 72 43.07 3.28 0.33
C ALA A 72 43.78 4.46 1.02
N ARG A 73 44.09 5.54 0.28
CA ARG A 73 44.72 6.73 0.84
C ARG A 73 43.74 7.50 1.71
N VAL A 74 42.52 7.70 1.23
CA VAL A 74 41.45 8.39 1.98
C VAL A 74 41.15 7.64 3.28
N VAL A 75 40.97 6.31 3.20
CA VAL A 75 40.74 5.46 4.38
C VAL A 75 41.91 5.53 5.36
N GLY A 76 43.15 5.49 4.87
CA GLY A 76 44.35 5.63 5.69
C GLY A 76 44.43 6.98 6.42
N ASP A 77 44.12 8.08 5.74
CA ASP A 77 44.10 9.42 6.32
C ASP A 77 43.03 9.54 7.44
N VAL A 78 41.83 9.01 7.20
CA VAL A 78 40.74 9.01 8.18
C VAL A 78 41.11 8.15 9.40
N MET A 79 41.63 6.95 9.16
CA MET A 79 42.00 6.01 10.22
C MET A 79 43.15 6.54 11.08
N GLY A 80 44.17 7.10 10.43
CA GLY A 80 45.37 7.59 11.13
C GLY A 80 45.17 8.88 11.92
N LYS A 81 44.18 9.70 11.58
CA LYS A 81 43.95 11.01 12.24
C LYS A 81 42.71 11.04 13.14
N TYR A 82 41.61 10.42 12.73
CA TYR A 82 40.28 10.72 13.31
C TYR A 82 39.50 9.49 13.77
N HIS A 83 39.64 8.35 13.10
CA HIS A 83 38.79 7.19 13.34
C HIS A 83 39.63 5.94 13.68
N PRO A 84 39.94 5.70 14.98
CA PRO A 84 40.81 4.60 15.43
C PRO A 84 40.05 3.26 15.47
N HIS A 85 39.31 2.95 14.41
CA HIS A 85 38.56 1.71 14.22
C HIS A 85 38.93 1.08 12.87
N GLY A 86 38.49 -0.16 12.64
CA GLY A 86 38.84 -0.93 11.46
C GLY A 86 38.60 -0.17 10.14
N ASP A 87 39.54 -0.33 9.22
CA ASP A 87 39.52 0.21 7.86
C ASP A 87 38.26 -0.20 7.07
N SER A 88 37.75 -1.41 7.30
CA SER A 88 36.53 -1.92 6.68
C SER A 88 35.31 -1.01 6.91
N SER A 89 35.08 -0.58 8.15
CA SER A 89 33.92 0.27 8.49
C SER A 89 33.98 1.64 7.83
N ILE A 90 35.19 2.20 7.71
CA ILE A 90 35.42 3.48 7.03
C ILE A 90 35.18 3.31 5.53
N TYR A 91 35.74 2.25 4.93
CA TYR A 91 35.60 2.00 3.51
C TYR A 91 34.15 1.72 3.12
N GLU A 92 33.42 0.89 3.85
CA GLU A 92 32.00 0.61 3.61
C GLU A 92 31.13 1.86 3.74
N ALA A 93 31.39 2.71 4.73
CA ALA A 93 30.70 3.99 4.87
C ALA A 93 30.95 4.91 3.67
N MET A 94 32.21 4.99 3.20
CA MET A 94 32.58 5.76 2.02
C MET A 94 31.94 5.20 0.74
N VAL A 95 31.90 3.88 0.60
CA VAL A 95 31.27 3.21 -0.54
C VAL A 95 29.78 3.56 -0.62
N ARG A 96 29.05 3.48 0.50
CA ARG A 96 27.63 3.86 0.54
C ARG A 96 27.39 5.33 0.17
N MET A 97 28.30 6.23 0.55
CA MET A 97 28.22 7.64 0.17
C MET A 97 28.42 7.92 -1.32
N ALA A 98 28.91 6.92 -2.08
CA ALA A 98 29.12 6.99 -3.52
C ALA A 98 28.07 6.23 -4.35
N GLN A 99 27.25 5.38 -3.71
CA GLN A 99 26.21 4.58 -4.38
C GLN A 99 24.94 5.40 -4.58
N ASP A 100 24.56 5.64 -5.83
CA ASP A 100 23.38 6.40 -6.23
C ASP A 100 22.05 5.69 -5.96
N PHE A 101 22.06 4.36 -5.82
CA PHE A 101 20.94 3.55 -5.35
C PHE A 101 20.82 3.50 -3.82
N SER A 102 21.84 3.97 -3.09
CA SER A 102 21.85 4.02 -1.61
C SER A 102 21.53 5.40 -1.07
N MET A 103 22.11 6.45 -1.66
CA MET A 103 21.90 7.84 -1.26
C MET A 103 21.18 8.63 -2.35
N ARG A 104 20.18 9.42 -1.95
CA ARG A 104 19.39 10.25 -2.87
C ARG A 104 20.20 11.40 -3.48
N LEU A 105 21.17 11.92 -2.73
CA LEU A 105 22.17 12.91 -3.13
C LEU A 105 23.56 12.43 -2.68
N PRO A 106 24.33 11.75 -3.54
CA PRO A 106 25.65 11.23 -3.19
C PRO A 106 26.61 12.33 -2.71
N LEU A 107 27.37 12.01 -1.65
CA LEU A 107 28.34 12.91 -1.04
C LEU A 107 29.77 12.64 -1.52
N ILE A 108 30.01 11.43 -2.05
CA ILE A 108 31.29 11.02 -2.64
C ILE A 108 31.08 10.71 -4.12
N GLN A 109 32.01 11.14 -4.95
CA GLN A 109 32.09 10.67 -6.33
C GLN A 109 33.12 9.54 -6.39
N GLY A 110 32.65 8.33 -6.71
CA GLY A 110 33.47 7.14 -6.89
C GLY A 110 33.83 6.87 -8.35
N GLN A 111 35.00 6.27 -8.57
CA GLN A 111 35.42 5.69 -9.85
C GLN A 111 35.90 4.25 -9.62
N GLY A 112 35.35 3.31 -10.39
CA GLY A 112 35.57 1.87 -10.25
C GLY A 112 34.30 1.13 -9.80
N ASN A 113 34.45 -0.14 -9.39
CA ASN A 113 33.33 -0.93 -8.90
C ASN A 113 33.02 -0.61 -7.43
N PHE A 114 31.93 0.13 -7.19
CA PHE A 114 31.41 0.50 -5.87
C PHE A 114 30.25 -0.40 -5.41
N GLY A 115 30.07 -1.57 -6.02
CA GLY A 115 28.98 -2.51 -5.73
C GLY A 115 27.73 -2.24 -6.57
N SER A 116 26.73 -3.10 -6.42
CA SER A 116 25.51 -3.13 -7.24
C SER A 116 24.25 -3.35 -6.39
N MET A 117 23.07 -3.17 -6.99
CA MET A 117 21.78 -3.52 -6.39
C MET A 117 21.59 -5.04 -6.21
N ASP A 118 22.43 -5.84 -6.86
CA ASP A 118 22.47 -7.31 -6.72
C ASP A 118 23.12 -7.76 -5.40
N GLY A 119 23.69 -6.81 -4.64
CA GLY A 119 24.38 -7.08 -3.38
C GLY A 119 25.85 -7.44 -3.55
N ASP A 120 26.40 -7.26 -4.76
CA ASP A 120 27.83 -7.41 -4.96
C ASP A 120 28.57 -6.36 -4.12
N PRO A 121 29.55 -6.78 -3.30
CA PRO A 121 30.35 -5.84 -2.55
C PRO A 121 31.20 -5.00 -3.51
N ALA A 122 31.55 -3.78 -3.07
CA ALA A 122 32.52 -2.97 -3.78
C ALA A 122 33.87 -3.72 -3.92
N ALA A 123 34.60 -3.42 -5.00
CA ALA A 123 35.97 -3.90 -5.14
C ALA A 123 36.84 -3.39 -3.98
N ALA A 124 37.96 -4.07 -3.71
CA ALA A 124 38.88 -3.66 -2.65
C ALA A 124 39.37 -2.20 -2.85
N MET A 125 39.57 -1.47 -1.75
CA MET A 125 39.95 -0.05 -1.72
C MET A 125 41.24 0.32 -2.47
N ARG A 126 42.04 -0.68 -2.89
CA ARG A 126 43.23 -0.50 -3.74
C ARG A 126 42.89 -0.27 -5.22
N TYR A 127 41.70 -0.69 -5.65
CA TYR A 127 41.23 -0.55 -7.04
C TYR A 127 40.31 0.64 -7.22
N THR A 128 39.49 0.95 -6.23
CA THR A 128 38.56 2.08 -6.29
C THR A 128 39.28 3.41 -6.05
N GLU A 129 38.72 4.46 -6.64
CA GLU A 129 39.14 5.83 -6.44
C GLU A 129 37.95 6.70 -6.05
N ALA A 130 38.18 7.74 -5.25
CA ALA A 130 37.15 8.61 -4.72
C ALA A 130 37.63 10.07 -4.67
N ARG A 131 36.66 10.99 -4.71
CA ARG A 131 36.80 12.42 -4.40
C ARG A 131 35.48 12.95 -3.85
N LEU A 132 35.47 14.15 -3.28
CA LEU A 132 34.23 14.78 -2.81
C LEU A 132 33.28 15.05 -3.99
N ALA A 133 31.99 14.83 -3.78
CA ALA A 133 30.97 15.38 -4.66
C ALA A 133 30.74 16.87 -4.32
N LYS A 134 30.26 17.65 -5.29
CA LYS A 134 29.92 19.08 -5.09
C LYS A 134 28.94 19.30 -3.93
N ALA A 135 27.99 18.38 -3.73
CA ALA A 135 27.06 18.43 -2.61
C ALA A 135 27.77 18.36 -1.25
N ALA A 136 28.81 17.53 -1.12
CA ALA A 136 29.58 17.46 0.12
C ALA A 136 30.46 18.70 0.35
N GLU A 137 30.96 19.34 -0.71
CA GLU A 137 31.66 20.62 -0.59
C GLU A 137 30.74 21.70 -0.01
N ALA A 138 29.51 21.80 -0.52
CA ALA A 138 28.51 22.71 0.02
C ALA A 138 28.16 22.42 1.50
N MET A 139 28.40 21.20 2.00
CA MET A 139 28.25 20.90 3.43
C MET A 139 29.43 21.36 4.29
N LEU A 140 30.61 21.52 3.68
CA LEU A 140 31.90 21.81 4.34
C LEU A 140 32.36 23.26 4.13
N ASP A 141 31.64 24.03 3.33
CA ASP A 141 31.95 25.44 3.09
C ASP A 141 31.94 26.24 4.40
N ASP A 142 32.88 27.18 4.52
CA ASP A 142 33.07 28.04 5.69
C ASP A 142 33.47 27.33 7.00
N ILE A 143 33.84 26.05 6.97
CA ILE A 143 34.29 25.31 8.16
C ILE A 143 35.56 25.91 8.80
N ASP A 144 36.39 26.61 8.02
CA ASP A 144 37.61 27.30 8.45
C ASP A 144 37.36 28.70 9.04
N LYS A 145 36.10 29.17 9.06
CA LYS A 145 35.71 30.52 9.51
C LYS A 145 35.07 30.52 10.90
N ASP A 146 35.52 29.61 11.77
CA ASP A 146 35.01 29.45 13.14
C ASP A 146 33.48 29.31 13.20
N THR A 147 32.91 28.56 12.26
CA THR A 147 31.45 28.39 12.11
C THR A 147 30.86 27.27 12.98
N VAL A 148 31.71 26.35 13.44
CA VAL A 148 31.34 25.19 14.25
C VAL A 148 32.42 24.92 15.29
N ASP A 149 32.07 24.22 16.36
CA ASP A 149 33.03 23.86 17.39
C ASP A 149 33.88 22.66 16.97
N PHE A 150 35.16 22.76 17.29
CA PHE A 150 36.15 21.69 17.14
C PHE A 150 36.43 21.06 18.50
N GLN A 151 36.62 19.74 18.48
CA GLN A 151 37.05 18.97 19.64
C GLN A 151 38.39 18.29 19.34
N PRO A 152 39.21 17.98 20.36
CA PRO A 152 40.39 17.14 20.17
C PRO A 152 40.01 15.78 19.57
N ASN A 153 40.85 15.23 18.71
CA ASN A 153 40.73 13.85 18.26
C ASN A 153 41.05 12.86 19.40
N TYR A 154 41.01 11.57 19.12
CA TYR A 154 41.12 10.51 20.14
C TYR A 154 42.47 10.48 20.89
N ASP A 155 43.54 11.06 20.35
CA ASP A 155 44.87 11.17 20.96
C ASP A 155 45.30 12.63 21.25
N GLU A 156 44.38 13.57 21.08
CA GLU A 156 44.57 15.01 21.31
C GLU A 156 45.68 15.66 20.47
N THR A 157 46.13 15.03 19.39
CA THR A 157 47.17 15.58 18.48
C THR A 157 46.59 16.40 17.33
N GLN A 158 45.31 16.20 17.02
CA GLN A 158 44.56 16.90 15.96
C GLN A 158 43.24 17.44 16.51
N SER A 159 42.53 18.21 15.70
CA SER A 159 41.18 18.68 16.01
C SER A 159 40.20 18.23 14.94
N GLU A 160 39.00 17.82 15.35
CA GLU A 160 37.91 17.43 14.46
C GLU A 160 36.64 18.23 14.75
N PRO A 161 35.80 18.52 13.73
CA PRO A 161 34.56 19.24 13.93
C PRO A 161 33.50 18.36 14.62
N THR A 162 32.79 18.94 15.58
CA THR A 162 31.66 18.28 16.27
C THR A 162 30.47 18.07 15.32
N VAL A 163 30.20 19.06 14.47
CA VAL A 163 29.24 19.07 13.36
C VAL A 163 29.83 19.83 12.17
N VAL A 164 29.32 19.62 10.96
CA VAL A 164 29.73 20.42 9.79
C VAL A 164 28.74 21.56 9.52
N PRO A 165 29.19 22.71 8.99
CA PRO A 165 28.34 23.89 8.70
C PRO A 165 27.44 23.67 7.47
N SER A 166 26.69 22.56 7.45
CA SER A 166 25.90 22.13 6.30
C SER A 166 25.00 23.25 5.78
N ARG A 167 25.02 23.49 4.47
CA ARG A 167 24.15 24.49 3.81
C ARG A 167 22.75 23.97 3.47
N PHE A 168 22.49 22.67 3.65
CA PHE A 168 21.18 22.06 3.44
C PHE A 168 20.87 20.98 4.49
N PRO A 169 19.58 20.68 4.73
CA PRO A 169 19.16 19.71 5.76
C PRO A 169 19.36 18.25 5.31
N ASN A 170 20.62 17.82 5.27
CA ASN A 170 21.04 16.51 4.77
C ASN A 170 20.36 15.33 5.50
N LEU A 171 19.96 15.49 6.77
CA LEU A 171 19.22 14.47 7.52
C LEU A 171 17.92 14.05 6.81
N LEU A 172 17.18 15.02 6.24
CA LEU A 172 15.96 14.74 5.49
C LEU A 172 16.26 14.32 4.06
N VAL A 173 17.24 14.96 3.41
CA VAL A 173 17.58 14.71 2.00
C VAL A 173 18.06 13.28 1.77
N ASN A 174 19.05 12.84 2.55
CA ASN A 174 19.64 11.52 2.39
C ASN A 174 19.10 10.48 3.38
N GLY A 175 18.41 10.92 4.43
CA GLY A 175 17.97 10.02 5.50
C GLY A 175 19.13 9.49 6.33
N ALA A 176 18.80 8.59 7.25
CA ALA A 176 19.79 7.92 8.10
C ALA A 176 19.20 6.65 8.71
N GLY A 177 19.98 5.56 8.69
CA GLY A 177 19.63 4.31 9.36
C GLY A 177 20.69 3.94 10.40
N GLY A 178 20.29 3.46 11.57
CA GLY A 178 21.22 3.05 12.62
C GLY A 178 20.56 2.30 13.77
N ILE A 179 21.29 1.33 14.32
CA ILE A 179 20.86 0.56 15.50
C ILE A 179 21.84 0.87 16.62
N ALA A 180 21.32 1.37 17.74
CA ALA A 180 22.08 1.68 18.95
C ALA A 180 21.68 0.72 20.09
N VAL A 181 22.17 0.96 21.31
CA VAL A 181 21.76 0.19 22.48
C VAL A 181 20.38 0.65 22.95
N GLY A 182 19.37 -0.22 22.86
CA GLY A 182 18.00 0.05 23.31
C GLY A 182 17.16 0.96 22.40
N MET A 183 17.71 1.42 21.27
CA MET A 183 17.02 2.30 20.33
C MET A 183 17.52 2.11 18.89
N ALA A 184 16.72 2.55 17.92
CA ALA A 184 17.08 2.54 16.51
C ALA A 184 16.59 3.83 15.83
N THR A 185 17.15 4.13 14.66
CA THR A 185 16.71 5.21 13.79
C THR A 185 16.61 4.70 12.36
N ASN A 186 15.57 5.14 11.64
CA ASN A 186 15.36 4.82 10.24
C ASN A 186 14.59 5.96 9.57
N ILE A 187 15.33 6.91 9.02
CA ILE A 187 14.81 8.13 8.40
C ILE A 187 14.91 7.96 6.88
N PRO A 188 13.80 8.06 6.15
CA PRO A 188 13.82 7.93 4.70
C PRO A 188 14.40 9.20 4.04
N PRO A 189 14.99 9.07 2.84
CA PRO A 189 15.39 10.23 2.04
C PRO A 189 14.18 11.00 1.49
N HIS A 190 14.38 12.28 1.21
CA HIS A 190 13.37 13.20 0.67
C HIS A 190 13.94 14.02 -0.48
N ASN A 191 13.03 14.62 -1.27
CA ASN A 191 13.43 15.48 -2.36
C ASN A 191 14.05 16.78 -1.85
N LEU A 192 15.29 17.09 -2.26
CA LEU A 192 15.99 18.31 -1.84
C LEU A 192 15.19 19.58 -2.15
N GLY A 193 14.59 19.67 -3.34
CA GLY A 193 13.87 20.86 -3.78
C GLY A 193 12.69 21.17 -2.86
N GLU A 194 11.91 20.15 -2.51
CA GLU A 194 10.77 20.31 -1.58
C GLU A 194 11.19 20.61 -0.17
N VAL A 195 12.26 19.98 0.32
CA VAL A 195 12.74 20.25 1.68
C VAL A 195 13.26 21.69 1.78
N ILE A 196 13.94 22.20 0.74
CA ILE A 196 14.33 23.62 0.70
C ILE A 196 13.11 24.53 0.64
N ASP A 197 12.10 24.21 -0.17
CA ASP A 197 10.85 24.98 -0.22
C ASP A 197 10.14 25.01 1.14
N ALA A 198 10.17 23.89 1.88
CA ALA A 198 9.63 23.82 3.24
C ALA A 198 10.43 24.71 4.21
N CYS A 199 11.77 24.70 4.13
CA CYS A 199 12.59 25.61 4.92
C CYS A 199 12.27 27.08 4.59
N LEU A 200 12.19 27.45 3.31
CA LEU A 200 11.85 28.81 2.87
C LEU A 200 10.46 29.23 3.37
N ALA A 201 9.48 28.32 3.33
CA ALA A 201 8.14 28.55 3.83
C ALA A 201 8.14 28.80 5.35
N VAL A 202 8.87 28.00 6.15
CA VAL A 202 9.00 28.22 7.61
C VAL A 202 9.70 29.53 7.93
N ILE A 203 10.70 29.94 7.14
CA ILE A 203 11.38 31.24 7.31
C ILE A 203 10.43 32.40 6.95
N ALA A 204 9.48 32.20 6.05
CA ALA A 204 8.47 33.21 5.70
C ALA A 204 7.35 33.29 6.74
N ASP A 205 6.88 32.13 7.23
CA ASP A 205 5.85 32.01 8.25
C ASP A 205 6.22 30.92 9.28
N ALA A 206 6.64 31.37 10.47
CA ALA A 206 6.99 30.47 11.57
C ALA A 206 5.77 29.73 12.15
N GLY A 207 4.54 30.10 11.81
CA GLY A 207 3.30 29.49 12.29
C GLY A 207 2.90 28.18 11.61
N LEU A 208 3.56 27.78 10.51
CA LEU A 208 3.21 26.60 9.73
C LEU A 208 3.28 25.29 10.54
N THR A 209 2.22 24.49 10.51
CA THR A 209 2.20 23.20 11.21
C THR A 209 2.87 22.11 10.36
N SER A 210 3.16 20.94 10.96
CA SER A 210 3.61 19.78 10.19
C SER A 210 2.63 19.40 9.07
N ASP A 211 1.33 19.60 9.29
CA ASP A 211 0.30 19.29 8.28
C ASP A 211 0.34 20.25 7.09
N ASP A 212 0.65 21.53 7.33
CA ASP A 212 0.84 22.51 6.25
C ASP A 212 2.10 22.17 5.43
N LEU A 213 3.16 21.72 6.10
CA LEU A 213 4.40 21.30 5.44
C LEU A 213 4.22 20.05 4.57
N ASN A 214 3.21 19.21 4.85
CA ASN A 214 2.89 18.03 4.01
C ASN A 214 2.38 18.42 2.61
N LEU A 215 1.93 19.67 2.43
CA LEU A 215 1.55 20.19 1.11
C LEU A 215 2.79 20.54 0.26
N ILE A 216 3.93 20.78 0.91
CA ILE A 216 5.20 21.13 0.26
C ILE A 216 6.08 19.88 0.12
N VAL A 217 6.34 19.19 1.24
CA VAL A 217 7.06 17.92 1.28
C VAL A 217 6.05 16.79 1.11
N GLN A 218 5.90 16.27 -0.10
CA GLN A 218 4.83 15.32 -0.41
C GLN A 218 5.00 13.97 0.29
N GLY A 219 6.24 13.60 0.60
CA GLY A 219 6.63 12.33 1.20
C GLY A 219 8.08 11.98 0.88
N PRO A 220 8.54 10.77 1.28
CA PRO A 220 9.85 10.26 0.91
C PRO A 220 10.10 10.24 -0.60
N ASP A 221 11.35 10.45 -1.00
CA ASP A 221 11.82 10.35 -2.39
C ASP A 221 13.04 9.43 -2.42
N PHE A 222 12.81 8.18 -2.80
CA PHE A 222 13.82 7.13 -2.76
C PHE A 222 14.73 7.17 -4.00
N PRO A 223 16.03 6.87 -3.85
CA PRO A 223 16.97 6.86 -4.97
C PRO A 223 16.60 5.86 -6.08
N THR A 224 15.93 4.76 -5.72
CA THR A 224 15.48 3.68 -6.61
C THR A 224 14.11 3.94 -7.26
N GLY A 225 13.48 5.10 -7.01
CA GLY A 225 12.14 5.41 -7.50
C GLY A 225 11.06 4.63 -6.75
N ALA A 226 10.39 3.72 -7.45
CA ALA A 226 9.25 2.94 -7.01
C ALA A 226 8.00 3.81 -6.75
N THR A 227 6.91 3.15 -6.34
CA THR A 227 5.64 3.79 -6.04
C THR A 227 5.32 3.67 -4.56
N ILE A 228 4.94 4.77 -3.90
CA ILE A 228 4.37 4.79 -2.56
C ILE A 228 2.84 4.64 -2.65
N LEU A 229 2.28 3.77 -1.82
CA LEU A 229 0.84 3.53 -1.74
C LEU A 229 0.24 4.26 -0.54
N GLY A 230 -0.60 5.25 -0.82
CA GLY A 230 -1.32 6.03 0.18
C GLY A 230 -0.44 7.02 0.96
N ARG A 231 -1.10 7.91 1.71
CA ARG A 231 -0.43 8.99 2.47
C ARG A 231 -0.52 8.86 3.99
N SER A 232 -1.29 7.91 4.51
CA SER A 232 -1.51 7.75 5.95
C SER A 232 -0.21 7.52 6.72
N GLY A 233 0.65 6.64 6.19
CA GLY A 233 1.98 6.35 6.74
C GLY A 233 2.91 7.56 6.74
N ILE A 234 2.88 8.36 5.66
CA ILE A 234 3.65 9.60 5.51
C ILE A 234 3.19 10.64 6.54
N ARG A 235 1.87 10.90 6.63
CA ARG A 235 1.31 11.86 7.59
C ARG A 235 1.65 11.50 9.03
N SER A 236 1.51 10.22 9.39
CA SER A 236 1.91 9.74 10.72
C SER A 236 3.40 10.01 10.99
N ALA A 237 4.27 9.71 10.02
CA ALA A 237 5.71 9.94 10.15
C ALA A 237 6.04 11.42 10.33
N PHE A 238 5.42 12.30 9.55
CA PHE A 238 5.68 13.74 9.61
C PHE A 238 5.09 14.43 10.84
N ALA A 239 3.98 13.92 11.38
CA ALA A 239 3.37 14.46 12.60
C ALA A 239 4.09 13.97 13.88
N THR A 240 4.47 12.69 13.93
CA THR A 240 4.92 12.01 15.17
C THR A 240 6.38 11.56 15.17
N GLY A 241 7.05 11.59 14.02
CA GLY A 241 8.36 10.95 13.82
C GLY A 241 8.30 9.45 13.58
N ARG A 242 7.11 8.82 13.60
CA ARG A 242 6.92 7.37 13.33
C ARG A 242 5.81 7.10 12.32
N GLY A 243 6.06 6.16 11.42
CA GLY A 243 5.09 5.75 10.42
C GLY A 243 5.55 4.52 9.63
N SER A 244 4.66 3.97 8.81
CA SER A 244 4.99 2.87 7.90
C SER A 244 4.61 3.26 6.48
N VAL A 245 5.59 3.39 5.60
CA VAL A 245 5.40 3.82 4.22
C VAL A 245 5.45 2.58 3.33
N VAL A 246 4.34 2.24 2.68
CA VAL A 246 4.29 1.08 1.77
C VAL A 246 4.86 1.47 0.42
N MET A 247 5.86 0.71 -0.04
CA MET A 247 6.53 0.87 -1.32
C MET A 247 6.19 -0.32 -2.22
N ARG A 248 5.97 -0.06 -3.50
CA ARG A 248 5.65 -1.05 -4.53
C ARG A 248 6.52 -0.82 -5.75
N ALA A 249 7.04 -1.90 -6.32
CA ALA A 249 7.79 -1.90 -7.57
C ALA A 249 6.95 -1.30 -8.71
N LYS A 250 7.59 -0.52 -9.59
CA LYS A 250 6.93 0.01 -10.78
C LYS A 250 6.88 -1.07 -11.84
N SER A 251 5.70 -1.33 -12.39
CA SER A 251 5.49 -2.41 -13.36
C SER A 251 4.60 -2.01 -14.53
N SER A 252 4.78 -2.70 -15.64
CA SER A 252 3.92 -2.67 -16.84
C SER A 252 3.64 -4.09 -17.31
N ILE A 253 2.52 -4.29 -18.02
CA ILE A 253 2.21 -5.54 -18.72
C ILE A 253 2.51 -5.30 -20.20
N GLU A 254 3.32 -6.17 -20.80
CA GLU A 254 3.75 -6.09 -22.20
C GLU A 254 3.42 -7.41 -22.92
N GLU A 255 2.90 -7.33 -24.15
CA GLU A 255 2.78 -8.50 -25.03
C GLU A 255 4.13 -8.78 -25.70
N ILE A 256 4.79 -9.88 -25.35
CA ILE A 256 6.12 -10.21 -25.90
C ILE A 256 6.02 -11.03 -27.19
N ARG A 257 5.00 -11.88 -27.29
CA ARG A 257 4.70 -12.71 -28.48
C ARG A 257 3.20 -12.89 -28.59
N LYS A 258 2.72 -13.26 -29.78
CA LYS A 258 1.30 -13.57 -30.01
C LYS A 258 0.78 -14.54 -28.95
N ASP A 259 -0.25 -14.10 -28.21
CA ASP A 259 -0.89 -14.83 -27.11
C ASP A 259 0.04 -15.12 -25.90
N ARG A 260 1.06 -14.28 -25.66
CA ARG A 260 1.90 -14.32 -24.45
C ARG A 260 2.21 -12.92 -23.91
N GLU A 261 1.77 -12.69 -22.68
CA GLU A 261 2.06 -11.50 -21.90
C GLU A 261 3.23 -11.71 -20.94
N ALA A 262 3.85 -10.62 -20.53
CA ALA A 262 4.82 -10.58 -19.45
C ALA A 262 4.63 -9.35 -18.58
N ILE A 263 4.98 -9.50 -17.31
CA ILE A 263 5.06 -8.42 -16.36
C ILE A 263 6.50 -7.93 -16.32
N ILE A 264 6.70 -6.65 -16.58
CA ILE A 264 8.00 -5.99 -16.55
C ILE A 264 8.08 -5.11 -15.32
N PHE A 265 9.13 -5.27 -14.51
CA PHE A 265 9.44 -4.36 -13.41
C PHE A 265 10.65 -3.50 -13.76
N THR A 266 10.47 -2.18 -13.75
CA THR A 266 11.50 -1.20 -14.11
C THR A 266 12.14 -0.51 -12.90
N GLU A 267 11.46 -0.55 -11.74
CA GLU A 267 11.94 0.02 -10.49
C GLU A 267 11.55 -0.90 -9.32
N ILE A 268 12.47 -1.12 -8.38
CA ILE A 268 12.23 -1.95 -7.19
C ILE A 268 12.21 -1.11 -5.92
N PRO A 269 11.52 -1.56 -4.84
CA PRO A 269 11.47 -0.82 -3.59
C PRO A 269 12.86 -0.57 -2.98
N PHE A 270 12.99 0.54 -2.26
CA PHE A 270 14.25 0.93 -1.64
C PHE A 270 14.78 -0.13 -0.66
N GLN A 271 16.09 -0.33 -0.65
CA GLN A 271 16.80 -1.35 0.15
C GLN A 271 16.45 -2.82 -0.15
N VAL A 272 15.74 -3.10 -1.25
CA VAL A 272 15.55 -4.47 -1.74
C VAL A 272 16.76 -4.89 -2.58
N ASN A 273 17.32 -6.05 -2.26
CA ASN A 273 18.37 -6.67 -3.05
C ASN A 273 17.77 -7.39 -4.27
N LYS A 274 18.23 -7.07 -5.48
CA LYS A 274 17.66 -7.57 -6.73
C LYS A 274 17.85 -9.09 -6.90
N SER A 275 19.04 -9.62 -6.67
CA SER A 275 19.29 -11.07 -6.73
C SER A 275 18.40 -11.88 -5.78
N ARG A 276 18.27 -11.45 -4.52
CA ARG A 276 17.39 -12.11 -3.54
C ARG A 276 15.92 -11.98 -3.88
N LEU A 277 15.51 -10.88 -4.51
CA LEU A 277 14.16 -10.72 -5.02
C LEU A 277 13.87 -11.75 -6.11
N MET A 278 14.80 -11.92 -7.06
CA MET A 278 14.69 -12.92 -8.13
C MET A 278 14.64 -14.35 -7.57
N GLU A 279 15.52 -14.67 -6.61
CA GLU A 279 15.48 -15.95 -5.88
C GLU A 279 14.12 -16.16 -5.21
N ARG A 280 13.59 -15.14 -4.53
CA ARG A 280 12.30 -15.23 -3.85
C ARG A 280 11.12 -15.41 -4.81
N ILE A 281 11.16 -14.77 -5.98
CA ILE A 281 10.15 -14.99 -7.03
C ILE A 281 10.23 -16.45 -7.52
N ALA A 282 11.43 -16.97 -7.76
CA ALA A 282 11.62 -18.36 -8.18
C ALA A 282 11.14 -19.35 -7.12
N GLU A 283 11.38 -19.09 -5.83
CA GLU A 283 10.88 -19.90 -4.71
C GLU A 283 9.34 -19.98 -4.70
N VAL A 284 8.65 -18.83 -4.76
CA VAL A 284 7.17 -18.84 -4.69
C VAL A 284 6.51 -19.48 -5.91
N VAL A 285 7.20 -19.49 -7.06
CA VAL A 285 6.79 -20.21 -8.27
C VAL A 285 7.03 -21.72 -8.10
N ASN A 286 8.21 -22.13 -7.62
CA ASN A 286 8.54 -23.55 -7.40
C ASN A 286 7.64 -24.19 -6.34
N ASP A 287 7.32 -23.45 -5.28
CA ASP A 287 6.41 -23.88 -4.20
C ASP A 287 4.94 -23.89 -4.63
N LYS A 288 4.63 -23.50 -5.87
CA LYS A 288 3.27 -23.32 -6.41
C LYS A 288 2.41 -22.39 -5.54
N THR A 289 3.03 -21.43 -4.87
CA THR A 289 2.33 -20.38 -4.14
C THR A 289 1.79 -19.31 -5.11
N VAL A 290 2.56 -19.03 -6.16
CA VAL A 290 2.17 -18.19 -7.29
C VAL A 290 2.18 -19.05 -8.55
N GLU A 291 1.02 -19.22 -9.17
CA GLU A 291 0.87 -19.96 -10.43
C GLU A 291 0.80 -19.00 -11.63
N GLY A 292 0.82 -19.54 -12.86
CA GLY A 292 0.71 -18.73 -14.07
C GLY A 292 2.01 -18.10 -14.61
N ILE A 293 3.15 -18.30 -13.93
CA ILE A 293 4.47 -17.88 -14.41
C ILE A 293 5.13 -19.00 -15.22
N SER A 294 5.71 -18.66 -16.37
CA SER A 294 6.41 -19.59 -17.26
C SER A 294 7.93 -19.43 -17.19
N GLU A 295 8.43 -18.20 -17.13
CA GLU A 295 9.87 -17.89 -17.11
C GLU A 295 10.13 -16.59 -16.35
N LEU A 296 11.33 -16.48 -15.76
CA LEU A 296 11.81 -15.31 -15.05
C LEU A 296 13.20 -14.93 -15.59
N ARG A 297 13.37 -13.69 -16.04
CA ARG A 297 14.63 -13.17 -16.59
C ARG A 297 15.00 -11.82 -15.97
N ASP A 298 16.29 -11.55 -15.89
CA ASP A 298 16.84 -10.24 -15.59
C ASP A 298 17.51 -9.68 -16.84
N GLU A 299 16.91 -8.63 -17.41
CA GLU A 299 17.38 -7.91 -18.59
C GLU A 299 17.93 -6.53 -18.20
N SER A 300 18.27 -6.33 -16.92
CA SER A 300 18.85 -5.07 -16.43
C SER A 300 20.19 -4.76 -17.12
N ASP A 301 20.37 -3.51 -17.51
CA ASP A 301 21.58 -3.04 -18.17
C ASP A 301 22.03 -1.68 -17.58
N ARG A 302 22.84 -0.94 -18.34
CA ARG A 302 23.33 0.39 -17.92
C ARG A 302 22.24 1.47 -17.94
N ASP A 303 21.14 1.23 -18.65
CA ASP A 303 20.04 2.19 -18.83
C ASP A 303 18.97 2.01 -17.75
N GLY A 304 18.92 0.86 -17.07
CA GLY A 304 18.12 0.69 -15.86
C GLY A 304 17.86 -0.76 -15.44
N VAL A 305 17.05 -0.92 -14.39
CA VAL A 305 16.54 -2.22 -13.96
C VAL A 305 15.44 -2.68 -14.93
N ARG A 306 15.49 -3.94 -15.37
CA ARG A 306 14.42 -4.57 -16.17
C ARG A 306 14.29 -6.04 -15.78
N ILE A 307 13.36 -6.33 -14.87
CA ILE A 307 13.01 -7.71 -14.50
C ILE A 307 11.80 -8.15 -15.31
N VAL A 308 11.90 -9.30 -15.98
CA VAL A 308 10.86 -9.82 -16.88
C VAL A 308 10.28 -11.10 -16.32
N VAL A 309 8.97 -11.11 -16.08
CA VAL A 309 8.21 -12.29 -15.65
C VAL A 309 7.25 -12.70 -16.76
N GLU A 310 7.60 -13.73 -17.51
CA GLU A 310 6.81 -14.21 -18.65
C GLU A 310 5.69 -15.14 -18.18
N LEU A 311 4.46 -14.88 -18.63
CA LEU A 311 3.28 -15.60 -18.17
C LEU A 311 2.95 -16.82 -19.04
N LYS A 312 2.18 -17.75 -18.48
CA LYS A 312 1.55 -18.85 -19.24
C LYS A 312 0.39 -18.29 -20.08
N ARG A 313 0.04 -18.98 -21.17
CA ARG A 313 -0.98 -18.51 -22.15
C ARG A 313 -2.36 -18.27 -21.53
N ASP A 314 -2.70 -19.00 -20.50
CA ASP A 314 -3.98 -19.02 -19.79
C ASP A 314 -3.98 -18.22 -18.48
N ALA A 315 -2.86 -17.56 -18.15
CA ALA A 315 -2.71 -16.83 -16.90
C ALA A 315 -3.14 -15.36 -17.05
N ASN A 316 -3.96 -14.87 -16.12
CA ASN A 316 -4.32 -13.46 -16.04
C ASN A 316 -3.17 -12.64 -15.40
N ALA A 317 -2.63 -11.68 -16.14
CA ALA A 317 -1.48 -10.89 -15.72
C ALA A 317 -1.71 -10.10 -14.42
N ASP A 318 -2.87 -9.47 -14.26
CA ASP A 318 -3.19 -8.69 -13.05
C ASP A 318 -3.27 -9.57 -11.80
N VAL A 319 -3.82 -10.78 -11.92
CA VAL A 319 -3.89 -11.73 -10.79
C VAL A 319 -2.48 -12.16 -10.37
N VAL A 320 -1.63 -12.52 -11.33
CA VAL A 320 -0.23 -12.92 -11.04
C VAL A 320 0.56 -11.76 -10.44
N LEU A 321 0.44 -10.56 -11.01
CA LEU A 321 1.09 -9.34 -10.51
C LEU A 321 0.73 -9.07 -9.05
N ASN A 322 -0.55 -9.16 -8.70
CA ASN A 322 -1.00 -8.93 -7.33
C ASN A 322 -0.53 -10.04 -6.36
N GLN A 323 -0.49 -11.29 -6.80
CA GLN A 323 0.09 -12.38 -6.00
C GLN A 323 1.59 -12.15 -5.77
N LEU A 324 2.33 -11.71 -6.79
CA LEU A 324 3.74 -11.35 -6.68
C LEU A 324 3.95 -10.23 -5.65
N TYR A 325 3.15 -9.16 -5.68
CA TYR A 325 3.21 -8.12 -4.65
C TYR A 325 2.96 -8.65 -3.24
N ARG A 326 2.06 -9.63 -3.08
CA ARG A 326 1.72 -10.18 -1.76
C ARG A 326 2.80 -11.09 -1.18
N TYR A 327 3.43 -11.90 -2.01
CA TYR A 327 4.33 -12.97 -1.56
C TYR A 327 5.81 -12.70 -1.76
N THR A 328 6.16 -11.56 -2.37
CA THR A 328 7.54 -11.18 -2.66
C THR A 328 7.84 -9.73 -2.21
N PRO A 329 9.11 -9.36 -2.04
CA PRO A 329 9.50 -7.98 -1.73
C PRO A 329 9.24 -6.95 -2.84
N LEU A 330 8.56 -7.31 -3.94
CA LEU A 330 8.06 -6.34 -4.92
C LEU A 330 7.10 -5.32 -4.29
N GLN A 331 6.45 -5.67 -3.17
CA GLN A 331 5.82 -4.72 -2.28
C GLN A 331 6.34 -4.94 -0.85
N THR A 332 6.79 -3.86 -0.20
CA THR A 332 7.31 -3.90 1.17
C THR A 332 7.00 -2.60 1.89
N SER A 333 7.27 -2.54 3.19
CA SER A 333 7.06 -1.32 4.00
C SER A 333 8.38 -0.78 4.54
N PHE A 334 8.58 0.52 4.42
CA PHE A 334 9.64 1.24 5.12
C PHE A 334 9.12 1.73 6.48
N GLY A 335 9.65 1.17 7.57
CA GLY A 335 9.35 1.61 8.93
C GLY A 335 10.09 2.90 9.27
N VAL A 336 9.40 4.04 9.27
CA VAL A 336 9.95 5.35 9.60
C VAL A 336 10.07 5.51 11.11
N ASN A 337 11.26 5.92 11.56
CA ASN A 337 11.55 6.27 12.94
C ASN A 337 12.62 7.38 12.99
N MET A 338 12.16 8.62 13.13
CA MET A 338 12.95 9.85 13.05
C MET A 338 13.65 10.18 14.37
N LEU A 339 14.53 9.28 14.82
CA LEU A 339 15.34 9.47 16.02
C LEU A 339 16.71 10.05 15.65
N ALA A 340 17.06 11.21 16.20
CA ALA A 340 18.35 11.88 15.95
C ALA A 340 18.90 12.51 17.23
N LEU A 341 20.17 12.88 17.23
CA LEU A 341 20.78 13.65 18.31
C LEU A 341 20.45 15.14 18.14
N ASN A 342 19.83 15.73 19.16
CA ASN A 342 19.60 17.15 19.28
C ASN A 342 20.37 17.67 20.50
N GLY A 343 21.43 18.45 20.28
CA GLY A 343 22.32 18.90 21.38
C GLY A 343 22.95 17.73 22.17
N GLY A 344 23.26 16.62 21.50
CA GLY A 344 23.83 15.42 22.11
C GLY A 344 22.82 14.49 22.81
N ARG A 345 21.51 14.81 22.78
CA ARG A 345 20.45 13.97 23.36
C ARG A 345 19.66 13.26 22.26
N PRO A 346 19.38 11.94 22.38
CA PRO A 346 18.56 11.23 21.43
C PRO A 346 17.09 11.64 21.59
N GLU A 347 16.52 12.25 20.55
CA GLU A 347 15.14 12.75 20.54
C GLU A 347 14.40 12.22 19.32
N LEU A 348 13.12 11.86 19.51
CA LEU A 348 12.22 11.53 18.41
C LEU A 348 11.65 12.84 17.88
N LEU A 349 11.95 13.15 16.62
CA LEU A 349 11.62 14.42 16.01
C LEU A 349 10.60 14.24 14.89
N ASN A 350 9.70 15.20 14.75
CA ASN A 350 8.78 15.29 13.62
C ASN A 350 9.37 16.18 12.50
N LEU A 351 8.69 16.30 11.35
CA LEU A 351 9.21 17.05 10.20
C LEU A 351 9.51 18.51 10.55
N ARG A 352 8.57 19.18 11.23
CA ARG A 352 8.70 20.58 11.63
C ARG A 352 9.88 20.81 12.57
N GLN A 353 10.06 19.95 13.57
CA GLN A 353 11.17 20.03 14.53
C GLN A 353 12.55 19.88 13.88
N ILE A 354 12.67 19.00 12.88
CA ILE A 354 13.93 18.83 12.13
C ILE A 354 14.25 20.11 11.34
N ILE A 355 13.26 20.70 10.66
CA ILE A 355 13.43 21.95 9.92
C ILE A 355 13.79 23.11 10.85
N ASP A 356 13.10 23.24 11.99
CA ASP A 356 13.40 24.28 12.99
C ASP A 356 14.83 24.15 13.53
N ALA A 357 15.27 22.93 13.85
CA ALA A 357 16.62 22.67 14.33
C ALA A 357 17.69 23.03 13.27
N PHE A 358 17.42 22.72 12.01
CA PHE A 358 18.30 23.09 10.90
C PHE A 358 18.36 24.61 10.69
N ILE A 359 17.22 25.31 10.67
CA ILE A 359 17.16 26.77 10.52
C ILE A 359 17.91 27.45 11.67
N ALA A 360 17.66 27.03 12.91
CA ALA A 360 18.36 27.58 14.08
C ALA A 360 19.88 27.38 14.00
N PHE A 361 20.33 26.19 13.56
CA PHE A 361 21.74 25.92 13.33
C PHE A 361 22.33 26.80 12.21
N ARG A 362 21.61 27.02 11.11
CA ARG A 362 22.05 27.94 10.06
C ARG A 362 22.14 29.39 10.53
N GLU A 363 21.20 29.84 11.36
CA GLU A 363 21.27 31.18 11.96
C GLU A 363 22.57 31.33 12.80
N GLU A 364 22.92 30.30 13.58
CA GLU A 364 24.16 30.26 14.36
C GLU A 364 25.40 30.30 13.46
N VAL A 365 25.45 29.44 12.43
CA VAL A 365 26.57 29.37 11.47
C VAL A 365 26.79 30.71 10.77
N ILE A 366 25.73 31.34 10.27
CA ILE A 366 25.81 32.65 9.60
C ILE A 366 26.27 33.73 10.58
N THR A 367 25.79 33.70 11.83
CA THR A 367 26.21 34.64 12.88
C THR A 367 27.70 34.50 13.18
N ARG A 368 28.18 33.27 13.40
CA ARG A 368 29.60 32.99 13.69
C ARG A 368 30.50 33.37 12.52
N ARG A 369 30.12 32.99 11.30
CA ARG A 369 30.82 33.38 10.07
C ARG A 369 30.93 34.89 9.94
N THR A 370 29.83 35.61 10.14
CA THR A 370 29.81 37.08 10.06
C THR A 370 30.67 37.72 11.14
N ARG A 371 30.69 37.18 12.37
CA ARG A 371 31.59 37.64 13.44
C ARG A 371 33.06 37.40 13.10
N PHE A 372 33.40 36.23 12.54
CA PHE A 372 34.76 35.92 12.11
C PHE A 372 35.23 36.87 11.00
N LEU A 373 34.39 37.09 9.98
CA LEU A 373 34.68 38.03 8.89
C LEU A 373 34.79 39.47 9.40
N LEU A 374 33.94 39.89 10.33
CA LEU A 374 34.01 41.19 10.99
C LEU A 374 35.32 41.36 11.77
N ALA A 375 35.73 40.37 12.56
CA ALA A 375 37.00 40.40 13.29
C ALA A 375 38.19 40.52 12.33
N ARG A 376 38.24 39.69 11.28
CA ARG A 376 39.26 39.75 10.22
C ARG A 376 39.25 41.09 9.49
N ALA A 377 38.09 41.66 9.21
CA ALA A 377 37.96 42.96 8.56
C ALA A 377 38.48 44.08 9.48
N ARG A 378 38.15 44.04 10.78
CA ARG A 378 38.68 44.98 11.79
C ARG A 378 40.19 44.88 11.93
N ASP A 379 40.77 43.68 11.98
CA ASP A 379 42.22 43.49 12.05
C ASP A 379 42.94 44.07 10.82
N ARG A 380 42.36 43.89 9.62
CA ARG A 380 42.89 44.49 8.39
C ARG A 380 42.73 46.02 8.37
N ALA A 381 41.56 46.52 8.75
CA ALA A 381 41.28 47.95 8.84
C ALA A 381 42.23 48.64 9.83
N HIS A 382 42.51 47.99 10.97
CA HIS A 382 43.47 48.46 11.97
C HIS A 382 44.85 48.74 11.36
N VAL A 383 45.38 47.80 10.59
CA VAL A 383 46.67 47.98 9.90
C VAL A 383 46.58 49.12 8.86
N LEU A 384 45.53 49.13 8.04
CA LEU A 384 45.35 50.14 6.99
C LEU A 384 45.17 51.55 7.55
N VAL A 385 44.50 51.72 8.70
CA VAL A 385 44.39 53.00 9.41
C VAL A 385 45.77 53.53 9.78
N GLY A 386 46.64 52.68 10.31
CA GLY A 386 48.02 53.06 10.64
C GLY A 386 48.81 53.47 9.40
N LEU A 387 48.74 52.68 8.33
CA LEU A 387 49.41 52.98 7.06
C LEU A 387 48.88 54.27 6.43
N ALA A 388 47.56 54.48 6.39
CA ALA A 388 46.93 55.69 5.88
C ALA A 388 47.35 56.91 6.70
N THR A 389 47.37 56.80 8.04
CA THR A 389 47.83 57.87 8.94
C THR A 389 49.30 58.22 8.67
N ALA A 390 50.15 57.22 8.44
CA ALA A 390 51.55 57.43 8.10
C ALA A 390 51.74 58.08 6.73
N VAL A 391 50.92 57.71 5.73
CA VAL A 391 50.95 58.30 4.38
C VAL A 391 50.53 59.77 4.41
N VAL A 392 49.48 60.13 5.16
CA VAL A 392 49.04 61.53 5.35
C VAL A 392 50.12 62.37 6.03
N ASN A 393 50.95 61.76 6.89
CA ASN A 393 51.98 62.41 7.69
C ASN A 393 53.42 62.02 7.28
N ILE A 394 53.63 61.65 6.02
CA ILE A 394 54.84 60.91 5.59
C ILE A 394 56.17 61.62 5.89
N ASP A 395 56.24 62.94 5.70
CA ASP A 395 57.48 63.69 5.93
C ASP A 395 57.89 63.66 7.41
N ARG A 396 56.92 63.82 8.31
CA ARG A 396 57.13 63.78 9.76
C ARG A 396 57.46 62.37 10.25
N VAL A 397 56.87 61.34 9.64
CA VAL A 397 57.22 59.93 9.91
C VAL A 397 58.65 59.64 9.49
N ILE A 398 59.08 60.09 8.29
CA ILE A 398 60.46 59.89 7.80
C ILE A 398 61.46 60.63 8.68
N GLU A 399 61.17 61.86 9.10
CA GLU A 399 62.05 62.63 9.98
C GLU A 399 62.27 61.92 11.33
N LEU A 400 61.19 61.44 11.94
CA LEU A 400 61.24 60.67 13.19
C LEU A 400 62.09 59.41 13.03
N ILE A 401 61.84 58.61 11.98
CA ILE A 401 62.57 57.36 11.71
C ILE A 401 64.06 57.65 11.47
N ARG A 402 64.40 58.74 10.76
CA ARG A 402 65.81 59.13 10.50
C ARG A 402 66.54 59.62 11.74
N ARG A 403 65.83 60.16 12.73
CA ARG A 403 66.40 60.66 13.99
C ARG A 403 66.60 59.54 15.01
N ALA A 404 65.74 58.54 15.02
CA ALA A 404 65.81 57.44 15.98
C ALA A 404 67.09 56.60 15.77
N PRO A 405 67.79 56.20 16.85
CA PRO A 405 69.05 55.46 16.76
C PRO A 405 68.87 53.99 16.34
N ASP A 406 67.70 53.41 16.61
CA ASP A 406 67.36 52.03 16.29
C ASP A 406 65.83 51.86 16.04
N PRO A 407 65.39 50.72 15.46
CA PRO A 407 63.97 50.47 15.18
C PRO A 407 63.09 50.41 16.43
N GLN A 408 63.62 50.03 17.58
CA GLN A 408 62.86 49.95 18.83
C GLN A 408 62.50 51.35 19.32
N ALA A 409 63.48 52.26 19.35
CA ALA A 409 63.28 53.66 19.70
C ALA A 409 62.33 54.34 18.70
N ALA A 410 62.49 54.09 17.39
CA ALA A 410 61.59 54.63 16.36
C ALA A 410 60.13 54.19 16.61
N ARG A 411 59.92 52.91 16.92
CA ARG A 411 58.61 52.34 17.20
C ARG A 411 57.95 52.95 18.43
N GLU A 412 58.68 53.05 19.54
CA GLU A 412 58.19 53.65 20.78
C GLU A 412 57.79 55.12 20.56
N GLU A 413 58.58 55.87 19.79
CA GLU A 413 58.31 57.26 19.48
C GLU A 413 57.11 57.44 18.52
N LEU A 414 56.97 56.57 17.51
CA LEU A 414 55.80 56.53 16.62
C LEU A 414 54.50 56.33 17.40
N MET A 415 54.52 55.46 18.42
CA MET A 415 53.37 55.17 19.28
C MET A 415 53.06 56.30 20.28
N ALA A 416 54.09 56.97 20.80
CA ALA A 416 53.93 58.06 21.76
C ALA A 416 53.41 59.36 21.11
N THR A 417 53.65 59.53 19.80
CA THR A 417 53.26 60.73 19.05
C THR A 417 51.77 60.74 18.72
N ALA A 418 51.12 61.90 18.90
CA ALA A 418 49.77 62.15 18.41
C ALA A 418 49.83 62.68 16.97
N TRP A 419 49.23 61.92 16.03
CA TRP A 419 49.28 62.19 14.59
C TRP A 419 47.98 62.83 14.11
N PRO A 420 48.03 63.92 13.32
CA PRO A 420 46.83 64.48 12.67
C PRO A 420 46.15 63.46 11.75
N ALA A 421 44.86 63.19 11.96
CA ALA A 421 44.11 62.26 11.15
C ALA A 421 43.68 62.84 9.78
N GLY A 422 43.50 64.15 9.67
CA GLY A 422 43.14 64.80 8.41
C GLY A 422 41.89 64.19 7.74
N GLU A 423 42.01 63.87 6.45
CA GLU A 423 40.90 63.37 5.62
C GLU A 423 40.42 61.94 5.98
N ILE A 424 41.23 61.16 6.71
CA ILE A 424 40.86 59.79 7.12
C ILE A 424 40.19 59.73 8.50
N ALA A 425 40.00 60.87 9.18
CA ALA A 425 39.34 60.92 10.48
C ALA A 425 37.96 60.24 10.53
N PRO A 426 37.05 60.39 9.52
CA PRO A 426 35.76 59.70 9.52
C PRO A 426 35.90 58.17 9.46
N LEU A 427 36.93 57.67 8.77
CA LEU A 427 37.19 56.23 8.64
C LEU A 427 37.73 55.64 9.94
N ILE A 428 38.60 56.38 10.64
CA ILE A 428 39.13 55.99 11.96
C ILE A 428 37.99 55.89 12.98
N ALA A 429 37.13 56.89 13.01
CA ALA A 429 35.97 56.92 13.92
C ALA A 429 35.01 55.75 13.68
N LEU A 430 34.91 55.25 12.44
CA LEU A 430 34.02 54.16 12.08
C LEU A 430 34.59 52.76 12.37
N VAL A 431 35.91 52.61 12.34
CA VAL A 431 36.60 51.40 12.82
C VAL A 431 36.43 51.26 14.34
N ASP A 432 36.41 52.39 15.06
CA ASP A 432 36.16 52.51 16.50
C ASP A 432 36.97 51.50 17.34
N GLU A 433 38.30 51.59 17.23
CA GLU A 433 39.21 50.67 17.92
C GLU A 433 39.09 50.82 19.45
N PRO A 434 38.76 49.74 20.19
CA PRO A 434 38.65 49.81 21.64
C PRO A 434 39.94 50.29 22.30
N GLY A 435 39.85 51.38 23.08
CA GLY A 435 40.98 51.96 23.82
C GLY A 435 41.89 52.88 23.00
N ARG A 436 41.61 53.10 21.70
CA ARG A 436 42.32 54.05 20.84
C ARG A 436 41.36 54.85 19.94
N PRO A 437 40.36 55.55 20.52
CA PRO A 437 39.48 56.39 19.72
C PRO A 437 40.24 57.57 19.13
N LEU A 438 39.68 58.15 18.07
CA LEU A 438 40.10 59.47 17.59
C LEU A 438 39.91 60.51 18.71
N ALA A 439 40.96 61.27 19.03
CA ALA A 439 40.87 62.31 20.05
C ALA A 439 40.00 63.49 19.60
N GLU A 440 39.41 64.23 20.54
CA GLU A 440 38.55 65.40 20.24
C GLU A 440 39.27 66.50 19.44
N ASP A 441 40.61 66.54 19.52
CA ASP A 441 41.46 67.47 18.76
C ASP A 441 41.80 66.98 17.33
N GLY A 442 41.21 65.86 16.90
CA GLY A 442 41.42 65.28 15.57
C GLY A 442 42.73 64.51 15.41
N THR A 443 43.38 64.14 16.52
CA THR A 443 44.63 63.34 16.49
C THR A 443 44.41 61.86 16.81
N TYR A 444 45.30 61.01 16.30
CA TYR A 444 45.28 59.56 16.46
C TYR A 444 46.63 59.04 16.96
N ARG A 445 46.61 58.02 17.83
CA ARG A 445 47.82 57.39 18.40
C ARG A 445 47.98 55.94 17.92
N LEU A 446 49.11 55.68 17.29
CA LEU A 446 49.41 54.39 16.67
C LEU A 446 49.60 53.27 17.70
N SER A 447 49.10 52.08 17.37
CA SER A 447 49.39 50.84 18.09
C SER A 447 50.77 50.27 17.73
N GLU A 448 51.25 49.33 18.54
CA GLU A 448 52.52 48.62 18.27
C GLU A 448 52.49 47.90 16.92
N LEU A 449 51.35 47.28 16.58
CA LEU A 449 51.17 46.53 15.35
C LEU A 449 51.16 47.46 14.13
N GLN A 450 50.51 48.62 14.23
CA GLN A 450 50.53 49.65 13.19
C GLN A 450 51.94 50.26 13.03
N ALA A 451 52.61 50.60 14.13
CA ALA A 451 53.97 51.16 14.09
C ALA A 451 54.94 50.17 13.42
N ARG A 452 54.83 48.87 13.72
CA ARG A 452 55.59 47.83 13.03
C ARG A 452 55.27 47.76 11.54
N ALA A 453 53.99 47.78 11.17
CA ALA A 453 53.58 47.78 9.76
C ALA A 453 54.09 49.01 8.98
N ILE A 454 54.17 50.17 9.63
CA ILE A 454 54.75 51.40 9.06
C ILE A 454 56.27 51.25 8.86
N LEU A 455 56.99 50.66 9.82
CA LEU A 455 58.43 50.43 9.68
C LEU A 455 58.76 49.39 8.60
N ASP A 456 57.87 48.43 8.34
CA ASP A 456 58.00 47.43 7.28
C ASP A 456 57.58 47.96 5.88
N LEU A 457 57.13 49.22 5.78
CA LEU A 457 56.64 49.84 4.56
C LEU A 457 57.79 50.07 3.55
N ARG A 458 57.60 49.60 2.31
CA ARG A 458 58.60 49.70 1.23
C ARG A 458 58.37 50.95 0.37
N LEU A 459 59.45 51.57 -0.11
CA LEU A 459 59.39 52.85 -0.86
C LEU A 459 58.43 52.88 -2.06
N HIS A 460 58.21 51.76 -2.76
CA HIS A 460 57.26 51.71 -3.89
C HIS A 460 55.80 51.97 -3.47
N ARG A 461 55.44 51.73 -2.20
CA ARG A 461 54.11 52.01 -1.64
C ARG A 461 53.83 53.51 -1.42
N LEU A 462 54.83 54.37 -1.63
CA LEU A 462 54.71 55.82 -1.46
C LEU A 462 54.38 56.57 -2.76
N THR A 463 54.26 55.86 -3.89
CA THR A 463 53.81 56.43 -5.17
C THR A 463 52.37 56.93 -5.05
N GLY A 464 51.98 57.95 -5.84
CA GLY A 464 50.63 58.53 -5.75
C GLY A 464 49.51 57.49 -5.88
N LEU A 465 49.63 56.58 -6.86
CA LEU A 465 48.67 55.49 -7.06
C LEU A 465 48.55 54.53 -5.87
N GLU A 466 49.66 54.20 -5.19
CA GLU A 466 49.62 53.30 -4.03
C GLU A 466 49.06 53.99 -2.78
N ARG A 467 49.19 55.32 -2.67
CA ARG A 467 48.53 56.09 -1.59
C ARG A 467 47.03 56.08 -1.75
N ASP A 468 46.54 56.37 -2.96
CA ASP A 468 45.10 56.34 -3.27
C ASP A 468 44.53 54.94 -3.04
N LYS A 469 45.27 53.91 -3.48
CA LYS A 469 44.92 52.50 -3.26
C LYS A 469 44.76 52.13 -1.78
N ILE A 470 45.66 52.58 -0.89
CA ILE A 470 45.53 52.33 0.56
C ILE A 470 44.24 52.98 1.10
N GLY A 471 43.90 54.18 0.63
CA GLY A 471 42.67 54.87 1.02
C GLY A 471 41.40 54.22 0.46
N ASP A 472 41.45 53.71 -0.77
CA ASP A 472 40.36 52.94 -1.40
C ASP A 472 40.15 51.59 -0.70
N ASP A 473 41.24 50.85 -0.43
CA ASP A 473 41.21 49.58 0.30
C ASP A 473 40.63 49.78 1.71
N LEU A 474 41.00 50.86 2.41
CA LEU A 474 40.44 51.18 3.71
C LEU A 474 38.93 51.47 3.63
N ARG A 475 38.49 52.27 2.65
CA ARG A 475 37.05 52.55 2.43
C ARG A 475 36.26 51.27 2.12
N ALA A 476 36.82 50.38 1.30
CA ALA A 476 36.19 49.10 0.98
C ALA A 476 36.03 48.21 2.23
N ILE A 477 37.09 48.06 3.04
CA ILE A 477 37.01 47.25 4.27
C ILE A 477 36.05 47.87 5.29
N VAL A 478 36.01 49.20 5.39
CA VAL A 478 35.06 49.90 6.26
C VAL A 478 33.61 49.65 5.81
N ALA A 479 33.34 49.63 4.50
CA ALA A 479 32.03 49.25 3.97
C ALA A 479 31.69 47.78 4.29
N GLU A 480 32.65 46.85 4.19
CA GLU A 480 32.46 45.46 4.62
C GLU A 480 32.08 45.39 6.12
N ILE A 481 32.79 46.12 6.98
CA ILE A 481 32.53 46.18 8.43
C ILE A 481 31.10 46.66 8.70
N GLN A 482 30.67 47.74 8.03
CA GLN A 482 29.31 48.26 8.16
C GLN A 482 28.26 47.22 7.77
N GLU A 483 28.47 46.50 6.67
CA GLU A 483 27.52 45.47 6.24
C GLU A 483 27.48 44.30 7.24
N TYR A 484 28.64 43.82 7.73
CA TYR A 484 28.68 42.78 8.76
C TYR A 484 27.99 43.21 10.06
N LEU A 485 28.19 44.45 10.51
CA LEU A 485 27.49 45.00 11.67
C LEU A 485 25.97 45.09 11.42
N ALA A 486 25.55 45.49 10.22
CA ALA A 486 24.14 45.55 9.86
C ALA A 486 23.49 44.16 9.83
N ILE A 487 24.20 43.13 9.35
CA ILE A 487 23.76 41.73 9.38
C ILE A 487 23.61 41.25 10.83
N LEU A 488 24.61 41.51 11.69
CA LEU A 488 24.56 41.08 13.10
C LEU A 488 23.49 41.82 13.92
N ALA A 489 23.13 43.04 13.53
CA ALA A 489 22.11 43.85 14.18
C ALA A 489 20.67 43.51 13.73
N SER A 490 20.50 42.93 12.53
CA SER A 490 19.18 42.67 11.95
C SER A 490 18.98 41.18 11.64
N ARG A 491 18.09 40.54 12.40
CA ARG A 491 17.66 39.16 12.12
C ARG A 491 17.03 39.03 10.74
N GLU A 492 16.34 40.05 10.25
CA GLU A 492 15.73 40.06 8.91
C GLU A 492 16.81 39.96 7.82
N LYS A 493 17.89 40.74 7.92
CA LYS A 493 19.03 40.63 6.98
C LYS A 493 19.68 39.26 7.03
N LEU A 494 19.86 38.71 8.23
CA LEU A 494 20.42 37.37 8.41
C LEU A 494 19.54 36.30 7.76
N LEU A 495 18.22 36.35 7.98
CA LEU A 495 17.27 35.44 7.35
C LEU A 495 17.22 35.63 5.82
N GLN A 496 17.43 36.85 5.32
CA GLN A 496 17.55 37.07 3.88
C GLN A 496 18.76 36.34 3.30
N ILE A 497 19.93 36.43 3.93
CA ILE A 497 21.13 35.66 3.53
C ILE A 497 20.84 34.16 3.54
N LEU A 498 20.15 33.66 4.59
CA LEU A 498 19.77 32.26 4.66
C LEU A 498 18.86 31.84 3.49
N ARG A 499 17.87 32.67 3.14
CA ARG A 499 16.98 32.41 1.98
C ARG A 499 17.76 32.38 0.68
N ASP A 500 18.66 33.34 0.48
CA ASP A 500 19.47 33.44 -0.75
C ASP A 500 20.40 32.22 -0.88
N GLU A 501 21.05 31.81 0.21
CA GLU A 501 21.89 30.61 0.23
C GLU A 501 21.09 29.33 -0.03
N LEU A 502 19.89 29.20 0.53
CA LEU A 502 19.02 28.04 0.29
C LEU A 502 18.54 27.99 -1.16
N ALA A 503 18.18 29.14 -1.75
CA ALA A 503 17.79 29.24 -3.14
C ALA A 503 18.95 28.84 -4.08
N GLU A 504 20.18 29.27 -3.78
CA GLU A 504 21.37 28.86 -4.52
C GLU A 504 21.58 27.34 -4.48
N ILE A 505 21.47 26.71 -3.30
CA ILE A 505 21.56 25.25 -3.17
C ILE A 505 20.47 24.55 -3.98
N LYS A 506 19.24 25.07 -3.96
CA LYS A 506 18.13 24.51 -4.74
C LYS A 506 18.44 24.54 -6.23
N GLU A 507 18.93 25.67 -6.73
CA GLU A 507 19.30 25.82 -8.15
C GLU A 507 20.41 24.84 -8.56
N GLN A 508 21.40 24.61 -7.69
CA GLN A 508 22.54 23.75 -8.00
C GLN A 508 22.23 22.24 -7.93
N PHE A 509 21.37 21.82 -6.99
CA PHE A 509 21.26 20.40 -6.62
C PHE A 509 19.84 19.84 -6.63
N ALA A 510 18.79 20.65 -6.81
CA ALA A 510 17.44 20.12 -6.88
C ALA A 510 17.27 19.24 -8.11
N THR A 511 16.58 18.12 -7.92
CA THR A 511 16.24 17.18 -9.00
C THR A 511 14.76 16.89 -8.96
N PRO A 512 14.13 16.53 -10.10
CA PRO A 512 12.76 16.04 -10.08
C PRO A 512 12.60 14.86 -9.11
N ARG A 513 11.41 14.71 -8.57
CA ARG A 513 11.03 13.54 -7.77
C ARG A 513 11.17 12.27 -8.61
N LYS A 514 11.73 11.24 -8.00
CA LYS A 514 11.84 9.90 -8.59
C LYS A 514 10.68 9.02 -8.18
N THR A 515 10.34 8.99 -6.89
CA THR A 515 9.29 8.13 -6.35
C THR A 515 7.90 8.68 -6.65
N GLU A 516 7.03 7.86 -7.22
CA GLU A 516 5.62 8.22 -7.48
C GLU A 516 4.76 7.98 -6.23
N ILE A 517 3.76 8.82 -5.95
CA ILE A 517 2.83 8.63 -4.81
C ILE A 517 1.44 8.44 -5.38
N LEU A 518 0.86 7.27 -5.16
CA LEU A 518 -0.54 6.99 -5.53
C LEU A 518 -1.43 7.18 -4.31
N ASP A 519 -2.46 8.02 -4.45
CA ASP A 519 -3.51 8.24 -3.46
C ASP A 519 -4.50 7.07 -3.46
N LEU A 520 -3.98 5.86 -3.27
CA LEU A 520 -4.76 4.66 -3.05
C LEU A 520 -4.97 4.52 -1.54
N GLU A 521 -6.13 4.97 -1.05
CA GLU A 521 -6.62 4.53 0.26
C GLU A 521 -6.84 3.01 0.16
N PHE A 522 -6.21 2.27 1.06
CA PHE A 522 -6.27 0.82 1.10
C PHE A 522 -7.71 0.35 1.41
N GLU A 523 -8.53 0.19 0.37
CA GLU A 523 -9.66 -0.74 0.28
C GLU A 523 -9.74 -1.34 -1.14
N ALA A 524 -8.59 -1.61 -1.78
CA ALA A 524 -8.56 -2.58 -2.89
C ALA A 524 -8.77 -3.97 -2.28
N ASP A 525 -10.05 -4.26 -2.07
CA ASP A 525 -10.59 -5.45 -1.46
C ASP A 525 -10.04 -6.69 -2.18
N ILE A 526 -9.76 -7.75 -1.42
CA ILE A 526 -9.36 -9.07 -1.95
C ILE A 526 -10.26 -9.50 -3.12
N GLU A 527 -11.48 -8.97 -3.11
CA GLU A 527 -12.46 -8.98 -4.20
C GLU A 527 -11.91 -8.71 -5.60
N ASN A 528 -11.08 -7.67 -5.83
CA ASN A 528 -10.57 -7.38 -7.18
C ASN A 528 -9.54 -8.42 -7.68
N LEU A 529 -9.05 -9.29 -6.79
CA LEU A 529 -8.15 -10.40 -7.12
C LEU A 529 -8.90 -11.65 -7.58
N ILE A 530 -10.22 -11.62 -7.52
CA ILE A 530 -11.06 -12.79 -7.72
C ILE A 530 -11.80 -12.61 -9.03
N GLN A 531 -11.64 -13.58 -9.91
CA GLN A 531 -12.33 -13.59 -11.19
C GLN A 531 -13.85 -13.63 -10.97
N ARG A 532 -14.57 -12.79 -11.70
CA ARG A 532 -16.03 -12.85 -11.84
C ARG A 532 -16.37 -14.08 -12.66
N GLU A 533 -16.93 -15.08 -12.01
CA GLU A 533 -17.32 -16.35 -12.61
C GLU A 533 -18.58 -16.86 -11.91
N ASP A 534 -19.47 -17.50 -12.67
CA ASP A 534 -20.66 -18.14 -12.12
C ASP A 534 -20.30 -19.46 -11.44
N MET A 535 -20.69 -19.56 -10.17
CA MET A 535 -20.39 -20.69 -9.31
C MET A 535 -21.68 -21.40 -8.92
N VAL A 536 -21.68 -22.73 -9.02
CA VAL A 536 -22.67 -23.59 -8.37
C VAL A 536 -22.28 -23.72 -6.90
N VAL A 537 -23.12 -23.16 -6.03
CA VAL A 537 -23.00 -23.30 -4.58
C VAL A 537 -23.85 -24.48 -4.15
N THR A 538 -23.27 -25.38 -3.37
CA THR A 538 -23.97 -26.55 -2.83
C THR A 538 -23.84 -26.56 -1.32
N VAL A 539 -24.97 -26.82 -0.66
CA VAL A 539 -25.09 -26.97 0.79
C VAL A 539 -25.56 -28.39 1.08
N SER A 540 -24.92 -29.07 2.04
CA SER A 540 -25.31 -30.40 2.47
C SER A 540 -26.16 -30.37 3.74
N ASN A 541 -26.95 -31.43 3.97
CA ASN A 541 -27.75 -31.59 5.19
C ASN A 541 -26.87 -31.65 6.45
N GLY A 542 -25.64 -32.20 6.34
CA GLY A 542 -24.63 -32.18 7.40
C GLY A 542 -24.01 -30.80 7.68
N GLY A 543 -24.48 -29.74 7.00
CA GLY A 543 -24.03 -28.37 7.22
C GLY A 543 -22.71 -28.03 6.54
N TYR A 544 -22.35 -28.73 5.46
CA TYR A 544 -21.18 -28.40 4.64
C TYR A 544 -21.57 -27.50 3.48
N ILE A 545 -20.65 -26.63 3.06
CA ILE A 545 -20.84 -25.75 1.90
C ILE A 545 -19.60 -25.75 1.00
N LYS A 546 -19.81 -25.64 -0.31
CA LYS A 546 -18.76 -25.44 -1.32
C LYS A 546 -19.26 -24.65 -2.51
N ARG A 547 -18.31 -24.13 -3.30
CA ARG A 547 -18.55 -23.58 -4.64
C ARG A 547 -17.77 -24.35 -5.70
N VAL A 548 -18.38 -24.57 -6.86
CA VAL A 548 -17.78 -25.24 -8.02
C VAL A 548 -18.12 -24.44 -9.28
N PRO A 549 -17.18 -24.18 -10.20
CA PRO A 549 -17.49 -23.43 -11.43
C PRO A 549 -18.62 -24.07 -12.23
N LEU A 550 -19.55 -23.26 -12.75
CA LEU A 550 -20.70 -23.74 -13.52
C LEU A 550 -20.28 -24.55 -14.76
N SER A 551 -19.19 -24.13 -15.42
CA SER A 551 -18.57 -24.81 -16.57
C SER A 551 -18.19 -26.29 -16.31
N THR A 552 -18.03 -26.68 -15.05
CA THR A 552 -17.73 -28.07 -14.67
C THR A 552 -18.94 -29.01 -14.85
N TYR A 553 -20.16 -28.46 -14.88
CA TYR A 553 -21.41 -29.22 -15.00
C TYR A 553 -21.91 -29.23 -16.46
N ARG A 554 -21.57 -30.28 -17.24
CA ARG A 554 -22.09 -30.45 -18.62
C ARG A 554 -23.57 -30.85 -18.64
N ALA A 555 -24.36 -30.23 -19.53
CA ALA A 555 -25.77 -30.54 -19.76
C ALA A 555 -26.02 -31.95 -20.32
N GLN A 556 -27.18 -32.54 -19.97
CA GLN A 556 -27.68 -33.84 -20.44
C GLN A 556 -29.16 -33.72 -20.88
N ARG A 557 -29.64 -34.64 -21.73
CA ARG A 557 -31.07 -34.71 -22.13
C ARG A 557 -31.94 -35.30 -21.01
N ARG A 558 -33.25 -34.95 -20.97
CA ARG A 558 -34.22 -35.51 -20.00
C ARG A 558 -34.22 -37.05 -19.97
N GLY A 559 -34.38 -37.65 -18.80
CA GLY A 559 -34.41 -39.11 -18.61
C GLY A 559 -33.04 -39.81 -18.55
N GLY A 560 -31.93 -39.05 -18.52
CA GLY A 560 -30.60 -39.60 -18.30
C GLY A 560 -30.42 -40.24 -16.91
N LYS A 561 -29.42 -41.13 -16.77
CA LYS A 561 -29.06 -41.79 -15.49
C LYS A 561 -28.34 -40.87 -14.49
N GLY A 562 -28.10 -39.60 -14.84
CA GLY A 562 -27.31 -38.68 -14.02
C GLY A 562 -25.82 -39.07 -13.92
N ARG A 563 -25.00 -38.19 -13.36
CA ARG A 563 -23.59 -38.49 -13.01
C ARG A 563 -23.48 -38.66 -11.49
N SER A 564 -22.48 -39.45 -11.07
CA SER A 564 -22.13 -39.58 -9.65
C SER A 564 -21.59 -38.23 -9.13
N GLY A 565 -22.33 -37.62 -8.20
CA GLY A 565 -21.99 -36.40 -7.51
C GLY A 565 -21.12 -36.66 -6.28
N MET A 566 -21.43 -35.99 -5.16
CA MET A 566 -20.75 -36.22 -3.89
C MET A 566 -20.99 -37.66 -3.41
N ALA A 567 -19.93 -38.38 -3.02
CA ALA A 567 -20.07 -39.70 -2.42
C ALA A 567 -20.78 -39.57 -1.07
N THR A 568 -22.07 -39.87 -1.04
CA THR A 568 -22.87 -39.87 0.17
C THR A 568 -22.46 -41.09 1.00
N LYS A 569 -21.95 -40.87 2.23
CA LYS A 569 -22.17 -41.87 3.28
C LYS A 569 -23.65 -41.77 3.64
N GLU A 570 -24.25 -42.85 4.12
CA GLU A 570 -25.70 -43.09 4.32
C GLU A 570 -26.53 -41.99 5.04
N GLU A 571 -25.98 -40.82 5.39
CA GLU A 571 -26.66 -39.72 6.10
C GLU A 571 -26.36 -38.27 5.59
N ASP A 572 -25.50 -38.03 4.59
CA ASP A 572 -25.17 -36.65 4.15
C ASP A 572 -25.34 -36.44 2.64
N PHE A 573 -26.47 -35.83 2.27
CA PHE A 573 -26.88 -35.48 0.92
C PHE A 573 -26.93 -33.95 0.72
N VAL A 574 -27.06 -33.50 -0.53
CA VAL A 574 -27.20 -32.07 -0.87
C VAL A 574 -28.59 -31.59 -0.50
N SER A 575 -28.70 -30.62 0.41
CA SER A 575 -29.97 -30.04 0.84
C SER A 575 -30.36 -28.81 0.03
N ASP A 576 -29.40 -28.03 -0.45
CA ASP A 576 -29.66 -26.81 -1.22
C ASP A 576 -28.61 -26.62 -2.32
N LEU A 577 -29.05 -26.11 -3.46
CA LEU A 577 -28.22 -25.87 -4.64
C LEU A 577 -28.69 -24.58 -5.33
N PHE A 578 -27.77 -23.69 -5.65
CA PHE A 578 -28.07 -22.48 -6.41
C PHE A 578 -26.83 -21.97 -7.16
N VAL A 579 -27.05 -21.10 -8.15
CA VAL A 579 -25.99 -20.45 -8.93
C VAL A 579 -25.84 -19.00 -8.47
N ALA A 580 -24.61 -18.55 -8.26
CA ALA A 580 -24.30 -17.16 -7.92
C ALA A 580 -22.89 -16.77 -8.39
N ASN A 581 -22.69 -15.51 -8.72
CA ASN A 581 -21.38 -14.98 -9.11
C ASN A 581 -20.44 -14.94 -7.90
N THR A 582 -19.12 -15.09 -8.12
CA THR A 582 -18.10 -15.01 -7.06
C THR A 582 -18.21 -13.77 -6.17
N HIS A 583 -18.68 -12.63 -6.68
CA HIS A 583 -18.82 -11.38 -5.95
C HIS A 583 -20.15 -11.23 -5.19
N THR A 584 -21.17 -12.01 -5.55
CA THR A 584 -22.51 -11.91 -4.98
C THR A 584 -22.46 -12.05 -3.45
N PRO A 585 -22.95 -11.05 -2.67
CA PRO A 585 -23.09 -11.19 -1.23
C PRO A 585 -24.21 -12.18 -0.89
N MET A 586 -24.01 -13.02 0.12
CA MET A 586 -25.01 -13.99 0.59
C MET A 586 -25.32 -13.79 2.06
N LEU A 587 -26.60 -13.94 2.40
CA LEU A 587 -27.11 -13.97 3.76
C LEU A 587 -27.36 -15.42 4.20
N PHE A 588 -26.84 -15.79 5.36
CA PHE A 588 -26.98 -17.11 5.97
C PHE A 588 -27.87 -16.98 7.20
N PHE A 589 -29.05 -17.59 7.18
CA PHE A 589 -30.00 -17.54 8.29
C PHE A 589 -29.91 -18.81 9.12
N SER A 590 -29.69 -18.67 10.42
CA SER A 590 -29.57 -19.80 11.34
C SER A 590 -30.91 -20.27 11.91
N SER A 591 -30.92 -21.47 12.49
CA SER A 591 -32.06 -22.06 13.21
C SER A 591 -32.49 -21.24 14.43
N ARG A 592 -31.67 -20.27 14.86
CA ARG A 592 -31.98 -19.33 15.95
C ARG A 592 -32.50 -17.98 15.45
N GLY A 593 -32.66 -17.83 14.13
CA GLY A 593 -33.08 -16.58 13.50
C GLY A 593 -32.00 -15.50 13.48
N ILE A 594 -30.72 -15.89 13.55
CA ILE A 594 -29.58 -14.98 13.37
C ILE A 594 -29.17 -15.02 11.90
N VAL A 595 -28.87 -13.86 11.31
CA VAL A 595 -28.35 -13.74 9.96
C VAL A 595 -26.87 -13.36 9.97
N TYR A 596 -26.10 -13.99 9.10
CA TYR A 596 -24.70 -13.71 8.81
C TYR A 596 -24.51 -13.34 7.34
N LYS A 597 -23.43 -12.62 7.01
CA LYS A 597 -23.13 -12.18 5.62
C LYS A 597 -21.75 -12.68 5.19
N LEU A 598 -21.67 -13.36 4.03
CA LEU A 598 -20.41 -13.69 3.34
C LEU A 598 -20.60 -13.58 1.82
N LYS A 599 -19.57 -13.18 1.08
CA LYS A 599 -19.56 -13.24 -0.40
C LYS A 599 -19.24 -14.66 -0.89
N VAL A 600 -19.73 -15.02 -2.08
CA VAL A 600 -19.55 -16.36 -2.68
C VAL A 600 -18.09 -16.77 -2.74
N TYR A 601 -17.16 -15.88 -3.11
CA TYR A 601 -15.76 -16.24 -3.24
C TYR A 601 -15.10 -16.77 -1.96
N ARG A 602 -15.63 -16.40 -0.79
CA ARG A 602 -15.16 -16.88 0.53
C ARG A 602 -15.59 -18.31 0.82
N LEU A 603 -16.51 -18.87 0.03
CA LEU A 603 -16.84 -20.28 0.06
C LEU A 603 -15.67 -21.13 -0.44
N PRO A 604 -15.46 -22.32 0.13
CA PRO A 604 -14.38 -23.20 -0.29
C PRO A 604 -14.63 -23.70 -1.71
N ILE A 605 -13.61 -23.59 -2.56
CA ILE A 605 -13.60 -24.22 -3.88
C ILE A 605 -13.55 -25.73 -3.68
N GLY A 606 -14.34 -26.46 -4.48
CA GLY A 606 -14.33 -27.92 -4.48
C GLY A 606 -14.59 -28.49 -5.87
N THR A 607 -14.59 -29.82 -5.95
CA THR A 607 -15.09 -30.57 -7.11
C THR A 607 -16.55 -30.99 -6.87
N PRO A 608 -17.31 -31.38 -7.91
CA PRO A 608 -18.66 -31.92 -7.76
C PRO A 608 -18.73 -33.09 -6.76
N GLN A 609 -17.68 -33.89 -6.64
CA GLN A 609 -17.60 -35.05 -5.73
C GLN A 609 -17.16 -34.70 -4.29
N SER A 610 -16.55 -33.54 -4.06
CA SER A 610 -16.03 -33.15 -2.73
C SER A 610 -17.13 -32.73 -1.75
N ARG A 611 -16.90 -32.85 -0.42
CA ARG A 611 -17.89 -32.43 0.59
C ARG A 611 -17.89 -30.93 0.93
N GLY A 612 -16.82 -30.20 0.59
CA GLY A 612 -16.67 -28.80 1.02
C GLY A 612 -16.19 -28.66 2.46
N LYS A 613 -16.52 -27.53 3.11
CA LYS A 613 -16.20 -27.28 4.53
C LYS A 613 -17.46 -27.09 5.35
N ALA A 614 -17.43 -27.52 6.61
CA ALA A 614 -18.53 -27.32 7.55
C ALA A 614 -18.72 -25.81 7.84
N MET A 615 -19.96 -25.32 7.74
CA MET A 615 -20.31 -23.91 7.94
C MET A 615 -20.00 -23.40 9.35
N VAL A 616 -20.04 -24.27 10.37
CA VAL A 616 -19.61 -23.96 11.75
C VAL A 616 -18.15 -23.49 11.85
N ASN A 617 -17.30 -23.84 10.87
CA ASN A 617 -15.91 -23.39 10.81
C ASN A 617 -15.74 -22.04 10.08
N MET A 618 -16.81 -21.54 9.46
CA MET A 618 -16.79 -20.33 8.62
C MET A 618 -17.61 -19.20 9.23
N LEU A 619 -18.68 -19.54 9.96
CA LEU A 619 -19.60 -18.63 10.63
C LEU A 619 -19.48 -18.83 12.15
N PRO A 620 -19.55 -17.76 12.96
CA PRO A 620 -19.49 -17.86 14.41
C PRO A 620 -20.85 -18.34 14.97
N LEU A 621 -21.15 -19.62 14.74
CA LEU A 621 -22.36 -20.30 15.21
C LEU A 621 -22.18 -20.77 16.66
N GLN A 622 -23.24 -20.71 17.47
CA GLN A 622 -23.22 -21.30 18.81
C GLN A 622 -23.35 -22.82 18.76
N GLN A 623 -23.06 -23.49 19.87
CA GLN A 623 -23.18 -24.95 19.95
C GLN A 623 -24.62 -25.39 19.69
N GLY A 624 -24.82 -26.26 18.70
CA GLY A 624 -26.14 -26.75 18.27
C GLY A 624 -26.89 -25.82 17.30
N GLU A 625 -26.30 -24.67 16.92
CA GLU A 625 -26.87 -23.77 15.91
C GLU A 625 -26.50 -24.23 14.49
N THR A 626 -27.50 -24.33 13.61
CA THR A 626 -27.35 -24.76 12.21
C THR A 626 -27.84 -23.65 11.26
N ILE A 627 -27.42 -23.67 10.00
CA ILE A 627 -27.96 -22.77 8.97
C ILE A 627 -29.23 -23.39 8.39
N SER A 628 -30.33 -22.65 8.42
CA SER A 628 -31.63 -23.07 7.90
C SER A 628 -31.80 -22.74 6.42
N THR A 629 -31.35 -21.57 5.97
CA THR A 629 -31.51 -21.14 4.57
C THR A 629 -30.46 -20.09 4.20
N VAL A 630 -30.14 -20.01 2.91
CA VAL A 630 -29.20 -19.05 2.34
C VAL A 630 -29.92 -18.21 1.29
N MET A 631 -29.64 -16.91 1.26
CA MET A 631 -30.24 -15.98 0.29
C MET A 631 -29.14 -15.14 -0.37
N PRO A 632 -28.93 -15.26 -1.70
CA PRO A 632 -28.09 -14.32 -2.43
C PRO A 632 -28.74 -12.93 -2.46
N LEU A 633 -27.93 -11.88 -2.33
CA LEU A 633 -28.36 -10.49 -2.45
C LEU A 633 -28.26 -10.02 -3.91
N PRO A 634 -29.15 -9.09 -4.34
CA PRO A 634 -29.00 -8.43 -5.64
C PRO A 634 -27.65 -7.73 -5.73
N GLU A 635 -26.99 -7.82 -6.89
CA GLU A 635 -25.66 -7.26 -7.11
C GLU A 635 -25.63 -5.72 -7.04
N ASP A 636 -26.70 -5.07 -7.53
CA ASP A 636 -26.82 -3.62 -7.52
C ASP A 636 -27.31 -3.12 -6.16
N GLU A 637 -26.35 -2.70 -5.32
CA GLU A 637 -26.60 -2.15 -3.99
C GLU A 637 -27.48 -0.88 -4.01
N SER A 638 -27.51 -0.13 -5.12
CA SER A 638 -28.31 1.11 -5.24
C SER A 638 -29.82 0.85 -5.19
N THR A 639 -30.24 -0.36 -5.51
CA THR A 639 -31.66 -0.76 -5.53
C THR A 639 -32.17 -1.21 -4.15
N TRP A 640 -31.28 -1.44 -3.18
CA TRP A 640 -31.65 -2.13 -1.94
C TRP A 640 -32.65 -1.36 -1.07
N ASP A 641 -32.64 -0.03 -1.12
CA ASP A 641 -33.55 0.81 -0.34
C ASP A 641 -35.02 0.68 -0.77
N GLN A 642 -35.26 0.21 -1.99
CA GLN A 642 -36.60 0.04 -2.56
C GLN A 642 -37.09 -1.42 -2.49
N LEU A 643 -36.31 -2.30 -1.87
CA LEU A 643 -36.56 -3.74 -1.82
C LEU A 643 -36.96 -4.21 -0.43
N TYR A 644 -37.77 -5.26 -0.39
CA TYR A 644 -38.21 -5.92 0.83
C TYR A 644 -37.71 -7.38 0.86
N VAL A 645 -37.68 -7.93 2.05
CA VAL A 645 -37.32 -9.33 2.32
C VAL A 645 -38.55 -10.03 2.88
N MET A 646 -39.02 -11.07 2.19
CA MET A 646 -40.11 -11.95 2.60
C MET A 646 -39.55 -13.25 3.15
N PHE A 647 -39.86 -13.53 4.41
CA PHE A 647 -39.54 -14.76 5.13
C PHE A 647 -40.73 -15.72 5.03
N GLY A 648 -40.46 -17.00 4.83
CA GLY A 648 -41.44 -18.09 4.92
C GLY A 648 -40.97 -19.17 5.88
N THR A 649 -41.87 -19.67 6.74
CA THR A 649 -41.57 -20.74 7.71
C THR A 649 -42.30 -22.05 7.38
N ALA A 650 -41.79 -23.17 7.90
CA ALA A 650 -42.34 -24.51 7.66
C ALA A 650 -43.78 -24.63 8.16
N SER A 651 -44.13 -23.95 9.26
CA SER A 651 -45.48 -23.90 9.83
C SER A 651 -46.49 -23.08 9.03
N GLY A 652 -46.08 -22.45 7.92
CA GLY A 652 -46.93 -21.60 7.08
C GLY A 652 -46.98 -20.13 7.50
N GLY A 653 -46.05 -19.69 8.34
CA GLY A 653 -45.84 -18.28 8.68
C GLY A 653 -45.12 -17.52 7.57
N VAL A 654 -45.44 -16.24 7.41
CA VAL A 654 -44.74 -15.30 6.54
C VAL A 654 -44.49 -13.97 7.24
N ARG A 655 -43.39 -13.30 6.88
CA ARG A 655 -43.01 -12.02 7.47
C ARG A 655 -42.28 -11.15 6.44
N ARG A 656 -42.57 -9.86 6.41
CA ARG A 656 -41.96 -8.88 5.50
C ARG A 656 -41.14 -7.83 6.25
N ASN A 657 -39.90 -7.59 5.83
CA ASN A 657 -38.97 -6.59 6.36
C ASN A 657 -38.39 -5.74 5.22
N SER A 658 -37.79 -4.59 5.53
CA SER A 658 -36.99 -3.85 4.54
C SER A 658 -35.67 -4.57 4.29
N LEU A 659 -35.19 -4.60 3.04
CA LEU A 659 -33.85 -5.13 2.73
C LEU A 659 -32.74 -4.29 3.36
N ALA A 660 -32.97 -2.98 3.54
CA ALA A 660 -32.05 -2.07 4.21
C ALA A 660 -31.72 -2.50 5.65
N ASP A 661 -32.60 -3.26 6.32
CA ASP A 661 -32.34 -3.84 7.64
C ASP A 661 -31.18 -4.86 7.62
N PHE A 662 -30.74 -5.32 6.44
CA PHE A 662 -29.74 -6.36 6.24
C PHE A 662 -28.49 -5.90 5.49
N THR A 663 -28.36 -4.59 5.22
CA THR A 663 -27.17 -3.98 4.58
C THR A 663 -25.90 -4.19 5.41
N SER A 664 -25.99 -3.83 6.70
CA SER A 664 -24.91 -3.90 7.69
C SER A 664 -25.17 -5.00 8.71
N ILE A 665 -24.32 -6.04 8.66
CA ILE A 665 -24.34 -7.21 9.53
C ILE A 665 -22.95 -7.37 10.13
N ASN A 666 -22.87 -7.31 11.46
CA ASN A 666 -21.61 -7.50 12.18
C ASN A 666 -21.12 -8.94 12.06
N ARG A 667 -19.82 -9.17 12.32
CA ARG A 667 -19.22 -10.51 12.26
C ARG A 667 -19.93 -11.56 13.13
N ASN A 668 -20.46 -11.15 14.29
CA ASN A 668 -21.21 -12.02 15.21
C ASN A 668 -22.67 -12.29 14.75
N GLY A 669 -23.04 -11.82 13.57
CA GLY A 669 -24.40 -11.91 13.05
C GLY A 669 -25.34 -10.83 13.61
N LYS A 670 -26.57 -10.84 13.12
CA LYS A 670 -27.65 -9.92 13.50
C LYS A 670 -28.93 -10.73 13.68
N ILE A 671 -29.76 -10.41 14.67
CA ILE A 671 -31.07 -11.07 14.82
C ILE A 671 -31.97 -10.63 13.66
N ALA A 672 -32.38 -11.58 12.80
CA ALA A 672 -33.29 -11.36 11.69
C ALA A 672 -34.76 -11.47 12.12
N MET A 673 -35.11 -12.55 12.83
CA MET A 673 -36.45 -12.77 13.38
C MET A 673 -36.41 -13.76 14.55
N LYS A 674 -37.48 -13.82 15.35
CA LYS A 674 -37.71 -14.92 16.30
C LYS A 674 -38.54 -16.02 15.63
N LEU A 675 -38.15 -17.27 15.84
CA LEU A 675 -38.90 -18.46 15.43
C LEU A 675 -39.63 -19.03 16.64
N ASP A 676 -40.83 -19.57 16.41
CA ASP A 676 -41.58 -20.32 17.42
C ASP A 676 -40.93 -21.68 17.68
N GLU A 677 -41.16 -22.25 18.85
CA GLU A 677 -40.57 -23.53 19.26
C GLU A 677 -41.04 -24.66 18.33
N GLY A 678 -40.11 -25.29 17.60
CA GLY A 678 -40.39 -26.32 16.61
C GLY A 678 -40.68 -25.81 15.18
N ASP A 679 -40.66 -24.50 14.93
CA ASP A 679 -40.75 -23.92 13.59
C ASP A 679 -39.35 -23.68 12.99
N SER A 680 -39.25 -23.70 11.66
CA SER A 680 -38.01 -23.48 10.94
C SER A 680 -38.22 -22.58 9.73
N LEU A 681 -37.19 -21.83 9.37
CA LEU A 681 -37.22 -20.95 8.20
C LEU A 681 -36.97 -21.79 6.94
N ILE A 682 -37.92 -21.80 6.00
CA ILE A 682 -37.81 -22.59 4.77
C ILE A 682 -37.22 -21.80 3.61
N GLY A 683 -37.32 -20.47 3.65
CA GLY A 683 -36.83 -19.64 2.57
C GLY A 683 -37.02 -18.16 2.84
N VAL A 684 -36.12 -17.38 2.25
CA VAL A 684 -36.14 -15.92 2.29
C VAL A 684 -35.97 -15.42 0.86
N LYS A 685 -36.86 -14.54 0.41
CA LYS A 685 -36.85 -13.99 -0.95
C LYS A 685 -36.93 -12.48 -0.94
N VAL A 686 -36.21 -11.85 -1.87
CA VAL A 686 -36.32 -10.42 -2.14
C VAL A 686 -37.60 -10.16 -2.93
N CYS A 687 -38.35 -9.12 -2.59
CA CYS A 687 -39.63 -8.80 -3.21
C CYS A 687 -39.87 -7.28 -3.28
N ARG A 688 -40.77 -6.88 -4.19
CA ARG A 688 -41.32 -5.53 -4.35
C ARG A 688 -42.80 -5.50 -3.99
N ASP A 689 -43.37 -4.30 -3.87
CA ASP A 689 -44.79 -4.11 -3.53
C ASP A 689 -45.76 -4.55 -4.63
N ASP A 690 -45.30 -4.58 -5.89
CA ASP A 690 -46.04 -4.93 -7.10
C ASP A 690 -45.94 -6.43 -7.46
N GLN A 691 -45.66 -7.28 -6.47
CA GLN A 691 -45.47 -8.71 -6.65
C GLN A 691 -46.39 -9.53 -5.74
N ASP A 692 -46.50 -10.82 -6.04
CA ASP A 692 -47.24 -11.81 -5.26
C ASP A 692 -46.29 -12.81 -4.59
N VAL A 693 -46.70 -13.32 -3.44
CA VAL A 693 -46.07 -14.48 -2.77
C VAL A 693 -46.81 -15.75 -3.15
N LEU A 694 -46.08 -16.76 -3.59
CA LEU A 694 -46.56 -18.14 -3.74
C LEU A 694 -45.89 -19.02 -2.68
N LEU A 695 -46.67 -19.70 -1.86
CA LEU A 695 -46.21 -20.78 -0.98
C LEU A 695 -46.68 -22.11 -1.53
N ALA A 696 -45.80 -23.11 -1.58
CA ALA A 696 -46.15 -24.49 -1.91
C ALA A 696 -45.83 -25.43 -0.73
N THR A 697 -46.64 -26.47 -0.57
CA THR A 697 -46.55 -27.42 0.53
C THR A 697 -46.15 -28.81 0.05
N HIS A 698 -45.64 -29.59 0.99
CA HIS A 698 -45.16 -30.95 0.77
C HIS A 698 -46.25 -31.86 0.19
N THR A 699 -47.50 -31.71 0.66
CA THR A 699 -48.63 -32.51 0.16
C THR A 699 -49.27 -31.94 -1.11
N GLY A 700 -48.60 -31.04 -1.83
CA GLY A 700 -49.06 -30.54 -3.14
C GLY A 700 -50.10 -29.42 -3.09
N MET A 701 -50.26 -28.73 -1.96
CA MET A 701 -51.09 -27.53 -1.86
C MET A 701 -50.26 -26.27 -2.15
N CYS A 702 -50.89 -25.19 -2.60
CA CYS A 702 -50.25 -23.90 -2.76
C CYS A 702 -51.21 -22.72 -2.53
N ILE A 703 -50.69 -21.57 -2.13
CA ILE A 703 -51.47 -20.33 -2.03
C ILE A 703 -50.69 -19.18 -2.65
N ARG A 704 -51.38 -18.33 -3.41
CA ARG A 704 -50.86 -17.08 -3.98
C ARG A 704 -51.61 -15.89 -3.41
N PHE A 705 -50.90 -14.88 -2.92
CA PHE A 705 -51.46 -13.64 -2.38
C PHE A 705 -50.50 -12.45 -2.60
N PRO A 706 -50.99 -11.20 -2.66
CA PRO A 706 -50.13 -10.03 -2.87
C PRO A 706 -49.10 -9.82 -1.75
N VAL A 707 -47.89 -9.37 -2.07
CA VAL A 707 -46.85 -9.04 -1.07
C VAL A 707 -47.36 -8.02 -0.04
N THR A 708 -48.22 -7.10 -0.48
CA THR A 708 -48.83 -6.05 0.35
C THR A 708 -49.82 -6.55 1.40
N ASP A 709 -50.35 -7.79 1.29
CA ASP A 709 -51.18 -8.44 2.33
C ASP A 709 -50.40 -8.70 3.63
N VAL A 710 -49.08 -8.65 3.57
CA VAL A 710 -48.17 -8.76 4.71
C VAL A 710 -47.61 -7.38 5.01
N ARG A 711 -47.89 -6.81 6.18
CA ARG A 711 -47.31 -5.52 6.58
C ARG A 711 -45.78 -5.58 6.71
N VAL A 712 -45.09 -4.46 6.52
CA VAL A 712 -43.65 -4.34 6.82
C VAL A 712 -43.45 -4.26 8.34
N PHE A 713 -42.68 -5.19 8.90
CA PHE A 713 -42.39 -5.26 10.33
C PHE A 713 -41.11 -4.49 10.67
N LYS A 714 -41.21 -3.48 11.55
CA LYS A 714 -40.04 -2.73 12.05
C LYS A 714 -39.36 -3.37 13.27
N GLY A 715 -40.10 -4.15 14.06
CA GLY A 715 -39.62 -4.78 15.30
C GLY A 715 -39.13 -6.22 15.09
N ARG A 716 -38.06 -6.61 15.78
CA ARG A 716 -37.42 -7.94 15.64
C ARG A 716 -38.07 -9.05 16.46
N ASP A 717 -38.98 -8.70 17.37
CA ASP A 717 -39.62 -9.66 18.30
C ASP A 717 -40.84 -10.40 17.73
N SER A 718 -41.37 -9.97 16.59
CA SER A 718 -42.57 -10.58 15.99
C SER A 718 -42.24 -11.88 15.22
N THR A 719 -43.12 -12.88 15.29
CA THR A 719 -42.96 -14.16 14.57
C THR A 719 -43.54 -14.12 13.15
N GLY A 720 -44.43 -13.16 12.86
CA GLY A 720 -44.96 -12.91 11.51
C GLY A 720 -46.48 -12.96 11.47
N VAL A 721 -47.05 -13.26 10.31
CA VAL A 721 -48.47 -13.56 10.11
C VAL A 721 -48.64 -14.87 9.36
N ARG A 722 -49.81 -15.50 9.45
CA ARG A 722 -50.08 -16.73 8.70
C ARG A 722 -50.21 -16.45 7.19
N GLY A 723 -49.40 -17.14 6.40
CA GLY A 723 -49.40 -17.11 4.93
C GLY A 723 -50.28 -18.21 4.32
N ILE A 724 -50.20 -19.43 4.82
CA ILE A 724 -51.04 -20.57 4.42
C ILE A 724 -51.56 -21.33 5.65
N ARG A 725 -52.74 -21.94 5.55
CA ARG A 725 -53.25 -22.89 6.55
C ARG A 725 -52.95 -24.32 6.09
N LEU A 726 -52.06 -24.99 6.81
CA LEU A 726 -51.63 -26.36 6.54
C LEU A 726 -52.65 -27.41 7.02
N GLY A 727 -52.65 -28.58 6.39
CA GLY A 727 -53.32 -29.79 6.88
C GLY A 727 -52.47 -30.54 7.91
N ASP A 728 -53.03 -31.60 8.49
CA ASP A 728 -52.30 -32.42 9.48
C ASP A 728 -51.09 -33.10 8.83
N GLY A 729 -49.90 -32.87 9.39
CA GLY A 729 -48.64 -33.42 8.90
C GLY A 729 -48.06 -32.74 7.66
N ASP A 730 -48.71 -31.70 7.12
CA ASP A 730 -48.21 -30.93 5.99
C ASP A 730 -47.25 -29.81 6.44
N ARG A 731 -46.37 -29.37 5.54
CA ARG A 731 -45.39 -28.30 5.76
C ARG A 731 -45.15 -27.50 4.49
N VAL A 732 -44.81 -26.23 4.63
CA VAL A 732 -44.34 -25.43 3.49
C VAL A 732 -42.96 -25.94 3.06
N ILE A 733 -42.77 -26.12 1.76
CA ILE A 733 -41.49 -26.55 1.17
C ILE A 733 -40.80 -25.42 0.39
N SER A 734 -41.57 -24.47 -0.15
CA SER A 734 -41.01 -23.39 -0.96
C SER A 734 -41.80 -22.11 -0.83
N ILE A 735 -41.07 -21.01 -0.99
CA ILE A 735 -41.60 -19.66 -1.15
C ILE A 735 -41.04 -19.07 -2.44
N SER A 736 -41.93 -18.49 -3.23
CA SER A 736 -41.61 -17.84 -4.50
C SER A 736 -42.26 -16.47 -4.58
N ILE A 737 -41.63 -15.57 -5.33
CA ILE A 737 -42.14 -14.24 -5.64
C ILE A 737 -42.47 -14.23 -7.12
N LEU A 738 -43.70 -13.84 -7.47
CA LEU A 738 -44.22 -13.81 -8.83
C LEU A 738 -44.61 -12.38 -9.20
N HIS A 739 -44.60 -12.04 -10.48
CA HIS A 739 -45.17 -10.80 -10.99
C HIS A 739 -46.66 -10.72 -10.66
N HIS A 740 -47.11 -9.59 -10.13
CA HIS A 740 -48.53 -9.38 -9.89
C HIS A 740 -49.26 -9.26 -11.23
N LEU A 741 -50.41 -9.93 -11.33
CA LEU A 741 -51.25 -9.87 -12.51
C LEU A 741 -52.54 -9.12 -12.21
N ASP A 742 -52.70 -7.95 -12.82
CA ASP A 742 -53.97 -7.22 -12.83
C ASP A 742 -54.87 -7.73 -13.96
N ALA A 743 -55.47 -8.92 -13.76
CA ALA A 743 -56.43 -9.51 -14.69
C ALA A 743 -57.57 -10.21 -13.93
N THR A 744 -58.77 -10.07 -14.46
CA THR A 744 -59.99 -10.72 -13.94
C THR A 744 -59.90 -12.24 -14.08
N PRO A 745 -60.65 -13.01 -13.26
CA PRO A 745 -60.71 -14.46 -13.39
C PRO A 745 -61.08 -14.93 -14.81
N ASP A 746 -61.98 -14.21 -15.48
CA ASP A 746 -62.44 -14.52 -16.83
C ASP A 746 -61.34 -14.26 -17.86
N GLU A 747 -60.65 -13.11 -17.80
CA GLU A 747 -59.49 -12.83 -18.66
C GLU A 747 -58.40 -13.90 -18.53
N ARG A 748 -58.07 -14.33 -17.31
CA ARG A 748 -57.08 -15.41 -17.10
C ARG A 748 -57.54 -16.74 -17.72
N ALA A 749 -58.80 -17.10 -17.54
CA ALA A 749 -59.35 -18.33 -18.09
C ALA A 749 -59.36 -18.29 -19.64
N ASN A 750 -59.74 -17.15 -20.22
CA ASN A 750 -59.75 -16.93 -21.66
C ASN A 750 -58.33 -16.98 -22.24
N TYR A 751 -57.36 -16.34 -21.56
CA TYR A 751 -55.96 -16.37 -21.95
C TYR A 751 -55.41 -17.80 -21.94
N LEU A 752 -55.58 -18.53 -20.84
CA LEU A 752 -55.11 -19.92 -20.72
C LEU A 752 -55.73 -20.83 -21.79
N ARG A 753 -57.02 -20.65 -22.11
CA ARG A 753 -57.69 -21.40 -23.20
C ARG A 753 -57.04 -21.09 -24.55
N MET A 754 -56.83 -19.81 -24.88
CA MET A 754 -56.26 -19.38 -26.16
C MET A 754 -54.77 -19.76 -26.29
N ALA A 755 -53.96 -19.52 -25.25
CA ALA A 755 -52.55 -19.88 -25.21
C ALA A 755 -52.34 -21.39 -25.35
N ASN A 756 -53.12 -22.22 -24.64
CA ASN A 756 -53.04 -23.67 -24.80
C ASN A 756 -53.51 -24.16 -26.18
N ALA A 757 -54.40 -23.42 -26.87
CA ALA A 757 -54.80 -23.76 -28.24
C ALA A 757 -53.68 -23.43 -29.25
N LEU A 758 -52.99 -22.29 -29.07
CA LEU A 758 -51.84 -21.90 -29.89
C LEU A 758 -50.66 -22.87 -29.73
N ARG A 759 -50.28 -23.20 -28.49
CA ARG A 759 -49.23 -24.19 -28.19
C ARG A 759 -49.49 -25.54 -28.86
N ARG A 760 -50.76 -26.00 -28.86
CA ARG A 760 -51.17 -27.22 -29.59
C ARG A 760 -51.03 -27.11 -31.10
N ALA A 761 -51.30 -25.94 -31.68
CA ALA A 761 -51.16 -25.70 -33.11
C ALA A 761 -49.69 -25.66 -33.55
N GLU A 762 -48.78 -25.25 -32.66
CA GLU A 762 -47.33 -25.20 -32.87
C GLU A 762 -46.61 -26.55 -32.63
N GLY A 763 -47.36 -27.59 -32.25
CA GLY A 763 -46.83 -28.94 -32.06
C GLY A 763 -46.31 -29.24 -30.64
N GLU A 764 -46.60 -28.39 -29.65
CA GLU A 764 -46.30 -28.67 -28.24
C GLU A 764 -47.30 -29.69 -27.65
N GLU A 765 -46.79 -30.72 -26.97
CA GLU A 765 -47.63 -31.69 -26.27
C GLU A 765 -48.27 -31.06 -25.02
N THR A 766 -49.56 -30.71 -25.06
CA THR A 766 -50.34 -30.24 -23.88
C THR A 766 -51.46 -31.23 -23.52
N ASP A 767 -51.77 -31.44 -22.23
CA ASP A 767 -52.92 -32.30 -21.82
C ASP A 767 -54.20 -31.47 -21.61
N GLY A 768 -55.31 -31.98 -22.15
CA GLY A 768 -56.67 -31.52 -21.87
C GLY A 768 -57.73 -32.09 -22.82
N GLU A 769 -58.65 -32.92 -22.30
CA GLU A 769 -59.94 -33.23 -22.91
C GLU A 769 -60.89 -32.02 -22.76
N ASP A 770 -60.68 -30.97 -23.55
CA ASP A 770 -61.73 -29.98 -23.80
C ASP A 770 -61.98 -29.94 -25.31
N SER A 771 -62.95 -30.75 -25.73
CA SER A 771 -63.50 -30.79 -27.08
C SER A 771 -64.50 -29.64 -27.31
N GLN A 772 -64.17 -28.43 -26.85
CA GLN A 772 -64.94 -27.24 -27.22
C GLN A 772 -64.26 -26.55 -28.39
N THR A 773 -64.96 -26.54 -29.53
CA THR A 773 -64.68 -25.68 -30.67
C THR A 773 -64.51 -24.24 -30.20
N VAL A 774 -63.40 -23.60 -30.58
CA VAL A 774 -63.13 -22.18 -30.35
C VAL A 774 -64.09 -21.37 -31.22
N GLU A 775 -65.31 -21.15 -30.75
CA GLU A 775 -66.18 -20.09 -31.24
C GLU A 775 -66.14 -18.91 -30.23
N GLU A 776 -65.90 -17.72 -30.78
CA GLU A 776 -65.71 -16.40 -30.14
C GLU A 776 -64.33 -16.11 -29.48
N ARG A 777 -63.66 -15.06 -29.99
CA ARG A 777 -62.44 -14.48 -29.43
C ARG A 777 -62.80 -13.69 -28.18
N ASP A 778 -62.75 -14.32 -27.00
CA ASP A 778 -63.10 -13.69 -25.71
C ASP A 778 -62.03 -12.73 -25.14
N LEU A 779 -60.93 -12.48 -25.86
CA LEU A 779 -59.86 -11.53 -25.49
C LEU A 779 -59.42 -10.71 -26.70
N ASP A 780 -59.26 -9.41 -26.50
CA ASP A 780 -58.69 -8.52 -27.51
C ASP A 780 -57.22 -8.91 -27.81
N PRO A 781 -56.77 -8.95 -29.08
CA PRO A 781 -55.40 -9.33 -29.41
C PRO A 781 -54.31 -8.51 -28.71
N ALA A 782 -54.54 -7.22 -28.46
CA ALA A 782 -53.57 -6.39 -27.74
C ALA A 782 -53.45 -6.81 -26.27
N ARG A 783 -54.59 -7.12 -25.62
CA ARG A 783 -54.62 -7.64 -24.25
C ARG A 783 -54.03 -9.05 -24.14
N PHE A 784 -54.23 -9.90 -25.15
CA PHE A 784 -53.56 -11.21 -25.19
C PHE A 784 -52.04 -11.08 -25.26
N ALA A 785 -51.53 -10.22 -26.14
CA ALA A 785 -50.09 -9.98 -26.26
C ALA A 785 -49.49 -9.36 -24.98
N GLU A 786 -50.22 -8.47 -24.31
CA GLU A 786 -49.83 -7.92 -23.00
C GLU A 786 -49.71 -9.01 -21.93
N LEU A 787 -50.71 -9.90 -21.83
CA LEU A 787 -50.70 -11.02 -20.89
C LEU A 787 -49.63 -12.07 -21.26
N GLU A 788 -49.35 -12.29 -22.54
CA GLU A 788 -48.31 -13.19 -23.00
C GLU A 788 -46.91 -12.68 -22.65
N ALA A 789 -46.65 -11.38 -22.83
CA ALA A 789 -45.35 -10.78 -22.57
C ALA A 789 -44.90 -10.86 -21.09
N VAL A 790 -45.85 -11.00 -20.16
CA VAL A 790 -45.57 -11.06 -18.71
C VAL A 790 -45.92 -12.41 -18.08
N GLU A 791 -46.20 -13.44 -18.89
CA GLU A 791 -46.50 -14.78 -18.39
C GLU A 791 -45.26 -15.42 -17.75
N GLU A 792 -45.38 -15.82 -16.49
CA GLU A 792 -44.37 -16.62 -15.80
C GLU A 792 -44.80 -18.09 -15.72
N PHE A 793 -43.83 -19.01 -15.72
CA PHE A 793 -44.07 -20.42 -15.51
C PHE A 793 -43.53 -20.88 -14.17
N ILE A 794 -44.28 -21.75 -13.50
CA ILE A 794 -43.87 -22.38 -12.25
C ILE A 794 -43.49 -23.83 -12.55
N LEU A 795 -42.23 -24.16 -12.33
CA LEU A 795 -41.77 -25.54 -12.29
C LEU A 795 -42.18 -26.16 -10.96
N THR A 796 -42.80 -27.33 -11.01
CA THR A 796 -43.07 -28.15 -9.82
C THR A 796 -42.50 -29.53 -10.05
N VAL A 797 -41.72 -30.04 -9.09
CA VAL A 797 -41.03 -31.34 -9.15
C VAL A 797 -41.39 -32.17 -7.93
N SER A 798 -41.76 -33.43 -8.12
CA SER A 798 -42.00 -34.42 -7.06
C SER A 798 -40.71 -35.11 -6.60
N GLU A 799 -40.74 -35.71 -5.41
CA GLU A 799 -39.64 -36.51 -4.89
C GLU A 799 -39.31 -37.73 -5.78
N GLU A 800 -40.26 -38.22 -6.56
CA GLU A 800 -40.11 -39.35 -7.49
C GLU A 800 -39.55 -38.94 -8.87
N GLY A 801 -39.17 -37.67 -9.04
CA GLY A 801 -38.52 -37.17 -10.25
C GLY A 801 -39.48 -36.84 -11.40
N PHE A 802 -40.78 -36.68 -11.13
CA PHE A 802 -41.73 -36.10 -12.08
C PHE A 802 -41.76 -34.58 -11.95
N GLY A 803 -41.89 -33.87 -13.06
CA GLY A 803 -42.04 -32.43 -13.04
C GLY A 803 -42.83 -31.88 -14.20
N LYS A 804 -43.30 -30.64 -14.01
CA LYS A 804 -44.13 -29.94 -14.98
C LYS A 804 -43.95 -28.43 -14.86
N LEU A 805 -44.20 -27.74 -15.97
CA LEU A 805 -44.38 -26.30 -16.01
C LEU A 805 -45.87 -25.98 -15.97
N SER A 806 -46.26 -25.02 -15.14
CA SER A 806 -47.63 -24.51 -15.13
C SER A 806 -47.59 -22.99 -15.17
N SER A 807 -48.38 -22.39 -16.06
CA SER A 807 -48.55 -20.93 -16.11
C SER A 807 -48.96 -20.37 -14.75
N ALA A 808 -48.30 -19.29 -14.32
CA ALA A 808 -48.57 -18.56 -13.09
C ALA A 808 -50.02 -18.05 -13.04
N TYR A 809 -50.66 -17.82 -14.19
CA TYR A 809 -52.06 -17.40 -14.29
C TYR A 809 -53.05 -18.47 -13.84
N GLY A 810 -52.63 -19.74 -13.83
CA GLY A 810 -53.41 -20.78 -13.18
C GLY A 810 -53.53 -20.53 -11.67
N TYR A 811 -52.49 -19.99 -11.04
CA TYR A 811 -52.43 -19.85 -9.60
C TYR A 811 -53.25 -18.64 -9.19
N ARG A 812 -54.54 -18.85 -8.88
CA ARG A 812 -55.45 -17.74 -8.53
C ARG A 812 -54.92 -16.97 -7.32
N ILE A 813 -54.93 -15.64 -7.45
CA ILE A 813 -54.64 -14.72 -6.34
C ILE A 813 -55.80 -14.77 -5.35
N THR A 814 -55.50 -15.00 -4.08
CA THR A 814 -56.44 -15.07 -2.97
C THR A 814 -55.89 -14.31 -1.77
N GLY A 815 -56.68 -14.11 -0.71
CA GLY A 815 -56.14 -13.57 0.54
C GLY A 815 -55.27 -14.58 1.29
N ARG A 816 -54.23 -14.11 1.98
CA ARG A 816 -53.35 -14.96 2.81
C ARG A 816 -54.12 -15.74 3.90
N GLY A 817 -53.56 -16.89 4.32
CA GLY A 817 -54.06 -17.72 5.42
C GLY A 817 -55.19 -18.70 5.03
N GLY A 818 -55.48 -18.82 3.74
CA GLY A 818 -56.38 -19.84 3.19
C GLY A 818 -55.77 -21.24 3.16
N LYS A 819 -56.59 -22.25 2.78
CA LYS A 819 -56.15 -23.65 2.63
C LYS A 819 -55.35 -23.91 1.34
N GLY A 820 -55.33 -22.95 0.41
CA GLY A 820 -54.67 -23.11 -0.89
C GLY A 820 -55.48 -23.91 -1.93
N ILE A 821 -54.82 -24.21 -3.04
CA ILE A 821 -55.28 -25.02 -4.19
C ILE A 821 -54.20 -26.04 -4.54
N TRP A 822 -54.51 -27.01 -5.40
CA TRP A 822 -53.52 -27.99 -5.86
C TRP A 822 -52.48 -27.37 -6.79
N THR A 823 -51.19 -27.63 -6.52
CA THR A 823 -50.06 -27.30 -7.42
C THR A 823 -49.61 -28.48 -8.27
N MET A 824 -49.91 -29.71 -7.85
CA MET A 824 -49.60 -30.95 -8.56
C MET A 824 -50.65 -32.01 -8.20
N GLU A 825 -50.89 -32.97 -9.08
CA GLU A 825 -51.72 -34.12 -8.74
C GLU A 825 -50.90 -35.13 -7.92
N MET A 826 -51.37 -35.42 -6.70
CA MET A 826 -50.73 -36.35 -5.76
C MET A 826 -51.39 -37.73 -5.85
N GLY A 827 -50.61 -38.80 -5.66
CA GLY A 827 -51.08 -40.18 -5.78
C GLY A 827 -49.92 -41.19 -5.67
N GLU A 828 -50.09 -42.41 -6.18
CA GLU A 828 -49.06 -43.46 -6.08
C GLU A 828 -47.72 -43.11 -6.75
N LYS A 829 -47.73 -42.21 -7.74
CA LYS A 829 -46.54 -41.79 -8.50
C LYS A 829 -45.91 -40.48 -8.00
N ASN A 830 -46.65 -39.70 -7.22
CA ASN A 830 -46.25 -38.40 -6.68
C ASN A 830 -46.67 -38.36 -5.21
N LEU A 831 -45.79 -38.80 -4.30
CA LEU A 831 -46.09 -38.88 -2.87
C LEU A 831 -45.86 -37.53 -2.18
N ALA A 832 -44.85 -36.79 -2.64
CA ALA A 832 -44.46 -35.51 -2.08
C ALA A 832 -43.90 -34.56 -3.16
N VAL A 833 -44.07 -33.26 -2.94
CA VAL A 833 -43.41 -32.23 -3.76
C VAL A 833 -42.04 -31.94 -3.18
N ALA A 834 -41.00 -31.98 -4.03
CA ALA A 834 -39.63 -31.65 -3.66
C ALA A 834 -39.32 -30.16 -3.87
N ALA A 835 -39.78 -29.57 -4.99
CA ALA A 835 -39.51 -28.17 -5.32
C ALA A 835 -40.66 -27.52 -6.10
N SER A 836 -40.88 -26.22 -5.87
CA SER A 836 -41.81 -25.41 -6.66
C SER A 836 -41.36 -23.95 -6.71
N PHE A 837 -40.99 -23.45 -7.90
CA PHE A 837 -40.45 -22.11 -8.09
C PHE A 837 -40.62 -21.60 -9.54
N PRO A 838 -40.61 -20.27 -9.78
CA PRO A 838 -40.71 -19.69 -11.11
C PRO A 838 -39.46 -19.97 -11.94
N ILE A 839 -39.64 -20.23 -13.24
CA ILE A 839 -38.55 -20.50 -14.17
C ILE A 839 -38.89 -20.00 -15.57
N SER A 840 -37.88 -19.58 -16.32
CA SER A 840 -38.02 -19.25 -17.75
C SER A 840 -37.91 -20.52 -18.61
N PRO A 841 -38.69 -20.65 -19.71
CA PRO A 841 -38.56 -21.76 -20.65
C PRO A 841 -37.14 -21.94 -21.24
N ASN A 842 -36.37 -20.86 -21.32
CA ASN A 842 -35.01 -20.86 -21.88
C ASN A 842 -33.92 -21.25 -20.87
N GLN A 843 -34.28 -21.40 -19.58
CA GLN A 843 -33.32 -21.78 -18.55
C GLN A 843 -33.06 -23.28 -18.54
N GLU A 844 -32.07 -23.69 -17.75
CA GLU A 844 -31.83 -25.10 -17.43
C GLU A 844 -32.07 -25.35 -15.94
N ILE A 845 -32.22 -26.62 -15.57
CA ILE A 845 -32.34 -27.04 -14.18
C ILE A 845 -31.29 -28.07 -13.81
N ILE A 846 -30.86 -28.02 -12.56
CA ILE A 846 -30.03 -29.04 -11.92
C ILE A 846 -30.87 -29.72 -10.84
N LEU A 847 -31.00 -31.05 -10.91
CA LEU A 847 -31.67 -31.87 -9.89
C LEU A 847 -30.67 -32.76 -9.17
N VAL A 848 -30.88 -32.98 -7.87
CA VAL A 848 -30.05 -33.84 -7.02
C VAL A 848 -30.92 -34.82 -6.22
N THR A 849 -30.51 -36.10 -6.15
CA THR A 849 -31.11 -37.12 -5.26
C THR A 849 -30.38 -37.25 -3.93
N ASP A 850 -31.04 -37.82 -2.93
CA ASP A 850 -30.43 -38.26 -1.66
C ASP A 850 -29.31 -39.29 -1.85
N GLY A 851 -29.38 -40.10 -2.92
CA GLY A 851 -28.31 -40.98 -3.39
C GLY A 851 -27.10 -40.27 -4.02
N GLY A 852 -27.15 -38.94 -4.17
CA GLY A 852 -26.05 -38.13 -4.72
C GLY A 852 -25.96 -38.15 -6.25
N GLN A 853 -27.02 -38.58 -6.94
CA GLN A 853 -27.09 -38.50 -8.40
C GLN A 853 -27.48 -37.09 -8.83
N LEU A 854 -26.81 -36.56 -9.86
CA LEU A 854 -27.06 -35.20 -10.37
C LEU A 854 -27.34 -35.22 -11.87
N ILE A 855 -28.35 -34.47 -12.30
CA ILE A 855 -28.69 -34.24 -13.71
C ILE A 855 -28.89 -32.74 -13.97
N ARG A 856 -28.31 -32.24 -15.07
CA ARG A 856 -28.55 -30.89 -15.62
C ARG A 856 -29.32 -31.07 -16.92
N CYS A 857 -30.51 -30.50 -17.06
CA CYS A 857 -31.31 -30.58 -18.29
C CYS A 857 -32.00 -29.25 -18.63
N PRO A 858 -32.25 -28.99 -19.93
CA PRO A 858 -33.00 -27.81 -20.36
C PRO A 858 -34.44 -27.81 -19.86
N VAL A 859 -34.99 -26.63 -19.58
CA VAL A 859 -36.41 -26.46 -19.19
C VAL A 859 -37.34 -26.64 -20.39
N SER A 860 -36.88 -26.37 -21.61
CA SER A 860 -37.60 -26.65 -22.86
C SER A 860 -38.01 -28.12 -23.02
N ASP A 861 -37.30 -29.04 -22.34
CA ASP A 861 -37.66 -30.46 -22.28
C ASP A 861 -38.80 -30.76 -21.29
N VAL A 862 -39.24 -29.79 -20.46
CA VAL A 862 -40.28 -29.96 -19.45
C VAL A 862 -41.64 -29.55 -20.01
N ARG A 863 -42.62 -30.45 -19.89
CA ARG A 863 -43.97 -30.23 -20.43
C ARG A 863 -44.72 -29.12 -19.71
N ILE A 864 -45.34 -28.21 -20.47
CA ILE A 864 -46.34 -27.25 -19.98
C ILE A 864 -47.69 -27.96 -19.80
N ALA A 865 -48.23 -27.92 -18.58
CA ALA A 865 -49.48 -28.57 -18.22
C ALA A 865 -50.27 -27.76 -17.19
N ALA A 866 -51.56 -28.07 -17.05
CA ALA A 866 -52.40 -27.49 -16.00
C ALA A 866 -51.85 -27.83 -14.60
N ARG A 867 -52.17 -26.98 -13.61
CA ARG A 867 -51.61 -27.11 -12.25
C ARG A 867 -51.87 -28.47 -11.62
N LYS A 868 -53.10 -28.99 -11.71
CA LYS A 868 -53.47 -30.28 -11.15
C LYS A 868 -53.24 -31.39 -12.19
N THR A 869 -51.98 -31.64 -12.52
CA THR A 869 -51.55 -32.75 -13.38
C THR A 869 -50.29 -33.39 -12.79
N MET A 870 -49.98 -34.62 -13.23
CA MET A 870 -48.84 -35.42 -12.75
C MET A 870 -47.48 -34.89 -13.24
N GLY A 871 -47.40 -34.40 -14.48
CA GLY A 871 -46.14 -34.02 -15.13
C GLY A 871 -45.42 -35.17 -15.84
N VAL A 872 -44.23 -34.88 -16.38
CA VAL A 872 -43.38 -35.82 -17.11
C VAL A 872 -42.17 -36.21 -16.27
N ARG A 873 -41.55 -37.36 -16.55
CA ARG A 873 -40.36 -37.80 -15.84
C ARG A 873 -39.15 -36.95 -16.25
N LEU A 874 -38.57 -36.23 -15.30
CA LEU A 874 -37.37 -35.41 -15.48
C LEU A 874 -36.11 -36.22 -15.18
N PHE A 875 -36.16 -36.97 -14.07
CA PHE A 875 -35.04 -37.72 -13.54
C PHE A 875 -35.49 -39.17 -13.27
N ASN A 876 -34.74 -40.15 -13.79
CA ASN A 876 -34.99 -41.55 -13.47
C ASN A 876 -34.36 -41.90 -12.11
N VAL A 877 -35.11 -41.63 -11.05
CA VAL A 877 -34.70 -41.88 -9.66
C VAL A 877 -34.63 -43.39 -9.41
N ALA A 878 -33.55 -43.85 -8.75
CA ALA A 878 -33.37 -45.26 -8.42
C ALA A 878 -34.36 -45.73 -7.34
N GLU A 879 -34.57 -47.04 -7.23
CA GLU A 879 -35.49 -47.59 -6.22
C GLU A 879 -34.98 -47.27 -4.80
N GLY A 880 -35.78 -46.52 -4.04
CA GLY A 880 -35.44 -46.04 -2.70
C GLY A 880 -34.66 -44.73 -2.62
N GLU A 881 -34.37 -44.09 -3.75
CA GLU A 881 -33.86 -42.71 -3.81
C GLU A 881 -35.00 -41.71 -4.02
N HIS A 882 -34.77 -40.45 -3.63
CA HIS A 882 -35.71 -39.33 -3.78
C HIS A 882 -34.98 -38.06 -4.25
N VAL A 883 -35.65 -37.23 -5.06
CA VAL A 883 -35.18 -35.88 -5.40
C VAL A 883 -35.26 -35.00 -4.16
N VAL A 884 -34.13 -34.42 -3.75
CA VAL A 884 -34.02 -33.61 -2.54
C VAL A 884 -33.81 -32.12 -2.82
N SER A 885 -33.27 -31.76 -3.98
CA SER A 885 -33.02 -30.35 -4.33
C SER A 885 -33.06 -30.13 -5.84
N VAL A 886 -33.60 -28.97 -6.24
CA VAL A 886 -33.71 -28.55 -7.64
C VAL A 886 -33.38 -27.06 -7.75
N ALA A 887 -32.51 -26.69 -8.68
CA ALA A 887 -32.10 -25.29 -8.90
C ALA A 887 -32.19 -24.89 -10.36
N SER A 888 -32.51 -23.61 -10.62
CA SER A 888 -32.42 -23.00 -11.95
C SER A 888 -31.00 -22.55 -12.27
N VAL A 889 -30.61 -22.69 -13.54
CA VAL A 889 -29.38 -22.14 -14.11
C VAL A 889 -29.76 -21.01 -15.07
N PRO A 890 -29.21 -19.79 -14.90
CA PRO A 890 -29.41 -18.68 -15.83
C PRO A 890 -28.91 -18.99 -17.24
N GLU A 891 -29.45 -18.31 -18.25
CA GLU A 891 -29.01 -18.41 -19.64
C GLU A 891 -27.60 -17.81 -19.77
N GLU A 892 -26.69 -18.47 -20.51
CA GLU A 892 -25.38 -17.89 -20.83
C GLU A 892 -25.60 -16.65 -21.70
N ASN A 893 -25.24 -15.47 -21.19
CA ASN A 893 -25.06 -14.30 -22.04
C ASN A 893 -23.87 -14.58 -22.96
N GLY A 894 -24.15 -15.06 -24.16
CA GLY A 894 -23.16 -15.29 -25.21
C GLY A 894 -22.61 -13.96 -25.71
N GLU A 895 -21.69 -13.35 -24.97
CA GLU A 895 -20.71 -12.42 -25.52
C GLU A 895 -19.37 -13.15 -25.65
N GLY A 896 -19.09 -13.64 -26.87
CA GLY A 896 -17.74 -13.99 -27.30
C GLY A 896 -17.50 -15.45 -27.66
N ASP A 897 -18.17 -15.96 -28.72
CA ASP A 897 -17.54 -16.93 -29.63
C ASP A 897 -18.26 -16.94 -30.99
N GLU A 898 -17.96 -15.95 -31.84
CA GLU A 898 -18.20 -16.06 -33.28
C GLU A 898 -16.85 -16.29 -33.97
N GLY A 899 -16.54 -17.57 -34.21
CA GLY A 899 -15.27 -17.97 -34.83
C GLY A 899 -15.19 -19.42 -35.26
N ALA A 900 -16.29 -20.05 -35.67
CA ALA A 900 -16.25 -21.37 -36.32
C ALA A 900 -17.34 -21.49 -37.40
N GLU A 901 -17.01 -21.10 -38.63
CA GLU A 901 -17.71 -21.59 -39.81
C GLU A 901 -17.21 -23.00 -40.15
N ASP A 902 -18.16 -23.92 -40.31
CA ASP A 902 -17.97 -25.31 -40.70
C ASP A 902 -18.06 -25.49 -42.22
N GLY A 903 -17.35 -26.53 -42.71
CA GLY A 903 -17.64 -27.24 -43.96
C GLY A 903 -16.44 -27.37 -44.92
N SER A 904 -16.07 -28.54 -45.45
CA SER A 904 -16.54 -29.93 -45.41
C SER A 904 -15.41 -30.83 -46.02
N PRO A 905 -15.63 -32.08 -46.49
CA PRO A 905 -15.26 -33.33 -45.80
C PRO A 905 -14.26 -34.22 -46.59
N VAL A 906 -13.54 -35.15 -45.95
CA VAL A 906 -12.95 -36.30 -46.67
C VAL A 906 -12.93 -37.59 -45.82
N GLU A 907 -13.77 -38.52 -46.27
CA GLU A 907 -13.71 -39.99 -46.36
C GLU A 907 -13.07 -40.91 -45.30
N ALA A 908 -13.77 -42.04 -45.14
CA ALA A 908 -13.55 -43.13 -44.21
C ALA A 908 -12.68 -44.27 -44.78
N GLY A 909 -12.04 -45.01 -43.86
CA GLY A 909 -11.83 -46.46 -43.94
C GLY A 909 -10.39 -46.93 -43.59
N PRO A 910 -10.20 -48.15 -43.05
CA PRO A 910 -11.10 -48.95 -42.21
C PRO A 910 -10.41 -49.53 -40.94
N GLU A 911 -11.24 -50.23 -40.17
CA GLU A 911 -10.99 -51.06 -38.99
C GLU A 911 -9.85 -52.09 -39.16
N ASP A 912 -9.11 -52.39 -38.08
CA ASP A 912 -9.19 -53.71 -37.43
C ASP A 912 -8.44 -53.75 -36.09
N ALA A 913 -8.94 -54.58 -35.18
CA ALA A 913 -8.53 -54.74 -33.79
C ALA A 913 -7.42 -55.82 -33.62
N PRO A 914 -7.26 -56.47 -32.44
CA PRO A 914 -6.20 -56.27 -31.45
C PRO A 914 -5.25 -57.49 -31.33
N GLU A 915 -4.48 -57.57 -30.23
CA GLU A 915 -3.56 -58.66 -29.75
C GLU A 915 -2.08 -58.21 -29.78
N GLU A 916 -1.18 -58.58 -28.87
CA GLU A 916 -1.18 -59.42 -27.67
C GLU A 916 0.13 -59.10 -26.91
N GLN A 917 0.18 -59.49 -25.64
CA GLN A 917 1.38 -59.51 -24.82
C GLN A 917 2.41 -60.52 -25.35
N GLN A 918 3.70 -60.16 -25.35
CA GLN A 918 4.75 -61.14 -25.05
C GLN A 918 6.04 -60.51 -24.53
N ASP A 919 6.57 -61.19 -23.52
CA ASP A 919 7.80 -60.99 -22.77
C ASP A 919 9.07 -60.86 -23.64
N GLY A 920 10.07 -60.16 -23.10
CA GLY A 920 11.43 -60.23 -23.63
C GLY A 920 12.43 -59.36 -22.86
N ALA A 921 13.17 -59.99 -21.95
CA ALA A 921 14.17 -59.37 -21.10
C ALA A 921 15.49 -58.95 -21.79
N ALA A 922 16.18 -58.03 -21.11
CA ALA A 922 17.64 -57.96 -20.89
C ALA A 922 18.51 -57.00 -21.73
N SER A 923 19.52 -56.47 -21.00
CA SER A 923 20.67 -55.63 -21.35
C SER A 923 20.35 -54.15 -21.63
N GLY A 924 20.94 -53.14 -20.99
CA GLY A 924 22.24 -53.02 -20.35
C GLY A 924 23.09 -52.05 -21.17
N GLY A 925 23.48 -50.89 -20.62
CA GLY A 925 24.50 -50.03 -21.22
C GLY A 925 24.29 -48.53 -21.03
N ASP A 926 25.26 -47.92 -20.33
CA ASP A 926 25.50 -46.49 -20.15
C ASP A 926 25.49 -45.65 -21.43
N GLY A 927 25.22 -44.35 -21.29
CA GLY A 927 25.83 -43.33 -22.15
C GLY A 927 25.07 -42.01 -22.32
N ALA A 928 25.56 -40.98 -21.63
CA ALA A 928 25.32 -39.53 -21.76
C ALA A 928 24.09 -38.92 -21.05
#